data_AF-A0A0Q9L865-F1
#
_entry.id   AF-A0A0Q9L865-F1
#
_cell.length_a   1.000
_cell.length_b   1.000
_cell.length_c   1.000
_cell.angle_alpha   90.00
_cell.angle_beta   90.00
_cell.angle_gamma   90.00
#
_symmetry.space_group_name_H-M   'P 1'
#
loop_
_entity.id
_entity.type
_entity.pdbx_description
1 polymer ?
#
loop_
_entity_poly.entity_id
_entity_poly.type
_entity_poly.pdbx_seq_one_letter_code
_entity_poly.pdbx_strand_id
1 'polypeptide(L)'
;MKPNRDWENPHVTQKNRYPMHEPYGVYETVEQALSGDRRTSKYVQCLNGSWKFKLSSSPDAVTGEFYHPEYDVSRWDDIAVPSNWELSGYGKPVYTNTLYPFARKGADSHHEIQLKKDEFVLNPPYVPEDNLTGCYVLTFEIPEHFHDRDLFIDFAGVESCFYLWLNGKLVGYSTDSKLNASFDITDFIQRGQNHLAVQVMRFGAGTYLEDQDYWHLSGIYRDVLIYAKPRMRIHDYKIETLFSGQYDNAELAVTIYPNNQASCYGEAHVRLSLYDHDQQLVTQFETDKFADYRSYLQEIFVAKVKQPIKNPKLWSDEIPYLYRLVLEMIGPDGNVVDIESANVGFREVSIDKNGILKMNGKRLIIRGTNLHAFCPETGRVVSTEYMREQIKIMKSLNINAVRTSHYPHAVEWYDLCDELGIYVVDEANIETHGIGGQLSASPEWTHAYMERAARMVLRDKNHPSIILWSLGNESGYGANHAAMYGWIKEYDKTRYVQYESLNPPANISDILAPMYPQKDWILECMANCEDLRPFIMCEYAYAKSNSNGNFKEFWDLIHTFPRFQGGFIWDFQDKALVRFDEFGNKKYVYGGAFQEEIIDSAPDMCLNGIVFPDLTPKPAANEIKYVQAPVQIDYFERPFHALGNKSYRIYNHYTHRDLSHLDIGWELVCDGKVVENGTLPILNTPAGSMDRVQAPYDSSRVSGEAYLNFYANLNEDTYYADKGTCIYACQIELNDSVYEMHTGDIESGSLVYEEAADRIHIYNEHTNVVFSKETAEFISVRYNNHDYFTGGANNFYRPPTGIDVGVQGETLNYADDWRSLGLDSNRKEIKRIRIYAAPASVIIQVHALYHGCIETRTDYAIGGKGIEIANTVVNNAPVDTLPRIGLSFTFSDAWKNIKWYGRGPWENYADRKTSAFVGIYESSVEEQNVPYIVPVECGGKEDVRYLVVSVDDRKVKVNAAGCFHFDIHQYSIGQYDNAAYEDELGASDSVFLHIDHKHAGLGGDNGWTKNIHDEYKIGKGIYVYKITLEIMD
;
A
#
# COMPACT_ATOMS: atom_id res chain seq x y z
N MET A 1 12.20 22.98 43.07
CA MET A 1 12.05 23.36 41.66
C MET A 1 11.56 22.12 40.95
N LYS A 2 10.38 22.15 40.32
CA LYS A 2 10.00 21.06 39.40
C LYS A 2 11.09 20.99 38.31
N PRO A 3 11.52 19.80 37.85
CA PRO A 3 12.43 19.71 36.71
C PRO A 3 11.84 20.46 35.50
N ASN A 4 12.71 21.03 34.67
CA ASN A 4 12.27 21.61 33.39
C ASN A 4 11.65 20.49 32.55
N ARG A 5 10.35 20.59 32.23
CA ARG A 5 9.64 19.62 31.39
C ARG A 5 10.05 19.84 29.92
N ASP A 6 11.19 19.30 29.52
CA ASP A 6 11.69 19.47 28.15
C ASP A 6 10.72 18.88 27.11
N TRP A 7 10.02 17.80 27.48
CA TRP A 7 9.00 17.16 26.64
C TRP A 7 7.74 17.99 26.42
N GLU A 8 7.60 19.17 27.01
CA GLU A 8 6.53 20.14 26.71
C GLU A 8 7.10 21.45 26.13
N ASN A 9 8.30 21.41 25.52
CA ASN A 9 8.96 22.59 24.98
C ASN A 9 9.44 22.36 23.53
N PRO A 10 8.81 22.99 22.52
CA PRO A 10 9.14 22.77 21.11
C PRO A 10 10.51 23.36 20.72
N HIS A 11 11.10 24.22 21.57
CA HIS A 11 12.45 24.73 21.38
C HIS A 11 13.55 23.75 21.84
N VAL A 12 13.18 22.73 22.62
CA VAL A 12 14.12 21.73 23.15
C VAL A 12 13.79 20.39 22.51
N THR A 13 14.30 20.18 21.30
CA THR A 13 14.13 18.92 20.58
C THR A 13 15.21 17.89 20.92
N GLN A 14 16.33 18.34 21.49
CA GLN A 14 17.42 17.49 21.98
C GLN A 14 18.26 18.19 23.05
N LYS A 15 19.03 17.40 23.81
CA LYS A 15 20.16 17.85 24.63
C LYS A 15 21.33 16.89 24.45
N ASN A 16 22.50 17.43 24.09
CA ASN A 16 23.75 16.67 23.87
C ASN A 16 23.65 15.57 22.80
N ARG A 17 22.65 15.61 21.91
CA ARG A 17 22.60 14.69 20.77
C ARG A 17 23.73 15.01 19.82
N TYR A 18 24.48 13.99 19.41
CA TYR A 18 25.56 14.12 18.45
C TYR A 18 24.99 14.56 17.09
N PRO A 19 25.70 15.43 16.33
CA PRO A 19 25.22 15.87 15.01
C PRO A 19 24.91 14.69 14.08
N MET A 20 23.85 14.81 13.29
CA MET A 20 23.48 13.78 12.32
C MET A 20 24.55 13.66 11.23
N HIS A 21 24.83 12.42 10.82
CA HIS A 21 25.82 12.07 9.82
C HIS A 21 25.38 10.81 9.07
N GLU A 22 26.11 10.46 8.02
CA GLU A 22 25.95 9.15 7.36
C GLU A 22 26.08 7.99 8.36
N PRO A 23 25.23 6.95 8.32
CA PRO A 23 25.39 5.75 9.16
C PRO A 23 26.79 5.11 9.00
N TYR A 24 27.59 5.13 10.07
CA TYR A 24 28.97 4.64 10.03
C TYR A 24 29.03 3.11 9.95
N GLY A 25 30.02 2.60 9.21
CA GLY A 25 30.40 1.19 9.24
C GLY A 25 31.52 0.87 10.22
N VAL A 26 32.33 1.87 10.62
CA VAL A 26 33.41 1.72 11.63
C VAL A 26 34.40 0.61 11.25
N TYR A 27 34.73 0.51 9.97
CA TYR A 27 35.48 -0.62 9.43
C TYR A 27 36.95 -0.59 9.86
N GLU A 28 37.53 -1.79 9.96
CA GLU A 28 38.94 -2.00 10.29
C GLU A 28 39.77 -2.30 9.04
N THR A 29 39.13 -2.88 8.02
CA THR A 29 39.78 -3.27 6.78
C THR A 29 38.93 -2.92 5.56
N VAL A 30 39.57 -2.87 4.40
CA VAL A 30 38.90 -2.65 3.12
C VAL A 30 37.91 -3.78 2.82
N GLU A 31 38.21 -5.03 3.20
CA GLU A 31 37.30 -6.16 2.99
C GLU A 31 35.98 -6.01 3.76
N GLN A 32 36.03 -5.50 5.00
CA GLN A 32 34.81 -5.19 5.76
C GLN A 32 34.03 -4.05 5.09
N ALA A 33 34.72 -2.98 4.69
CA ALA A 33 34.11 -1.87 3.94
C ALA A 33 33.51 -2.30 2.58
N LEU A 34 34.07 -3.32 1.92
CA LEU A 34 33.51 -3.90 0.70
C LEU A 34 32.24 -4.72 0.98
N SER A 35 32.13 -5.36 2.14
CA SER A 35 30.90 -6.07 2.52
C SER A 35 29.72 -5.12 2.73
N GLY A 36 29.96 -3.95 3.34
CA GLY A 36 28.92 -2.96 3.66
C GLY A 36 28.08 -3.30 4.88
N ASP A 37 28.38 -4.42 5.54
CA ASP A 37 27.71 -4.81 6.77
C ASP A 37 28.34 -4.04 7.95
N ARG A 38 27.60 -3.02 8.39
CA ARG A 38 27.95 -2.13 9.51
C ARG A 38 28.06 -2.87 10.86
N ARG A 39 27.68 -4.14 10.95
CA ARG A 39 27.78 -4.97 12.17
C ARG A 39 29.05 -5.83 12.23
N THR A 40 29.83 -5.91 11.16
CA THR A 40 31.02 -6.79 11.09
C THR A 40 32.21 -6.30 11.90
N SER A 41 32.27 -4.99 12.17
CA SER A 41 33.38 -4.38 12.91
C SER A 41 33.39 -4.83 14.36
N LYS A 42 34.57 -5.20 14.87
CA LYS A 42 34.71 -5.51 16.31
C LYS A 42 34.51 -4.29 17.20
N TYR A 43 34.48 -3.08 16.64
CA TYR A 43 34.23 -1.82 17.34
C TYR A 43 32.74 -1.45 17.39
N VAL A 44 31.85 -2.39 17.03
CA VAL A 44 30.40 -2.25 17.17
C VAL A 44 29.91 -3.31 18.17
N GLN A 45 29.07 -2.89 19.11
CA GLN A 45 28.44 -3.73 20.11
C GLN A 45 26.93 -3.49 20.08
N CYS A 46 26.16 -4.55 19.82
CA CYS A 46 24.71 -4.49 19.89
C CYS A 46 24.24 -4.63 21.35
N LEU A 47 23.31 -3.76 21.76
CA LEU A 47 22.68 -3.80 23.07
C LEU A 47 21.23 -4.34 23.03
N ASN A 48 20.79 -4.83 21.87
CA ASN A 48 19.50 -5.51 21.76
C ASN A 48 19.47 -6.76 22.66
N GLY A 49 18.28 -7.09 23.16
CA GLY A 49 18.06 -8.23 24.04
C GLY A 49 17.11 -7.90 25.17
N SER A 50 17.29 -8.54 26.31
CA SER A 50 16.42 -8.39 27.48
C SER A 50 16.92 -7.26 28.38
N TRP A 51 16.05 -6.28 28.64
CA TRP A 51 16.31 -5.13 29.52
C TRP A 51 15.34 -5.16 30.70
N LYS A 52 15.75 -4.62 31.85
CA LYS A 52 14.83 -4.40 32.97
C LYS A 52 13.87 -3.28 32.64
N PHE A 53 12.59 -3.48 32.93
CA PHE A 53 11.52 -2.57 32.54
C PHE A 53 10.50 -2.34 33.64
N LYS A 54 10.03 -1.09 33.74
CA LYS A 54 8.91 -0.70 34.59
C LYS A 54 8.11 0.41 33.93
N LEU A 55 6.79 0.21 33.84
CA LEU A 55 5.86 1.24 33.39
C LEU A 55 5.33 2.07 34.57
N SER A 56 5.36 3.39 34.43
CA SER A 56 4.77 4.36 35.36
C SER A 56 3.61 5.10 34.68
N SER A 57 2.64 5.58 35.48
CA SER A 57 1.43 6.24 34.96
C SER A 57 1.67 7.64 34.39
N SER A 58 2.76 8.30 34.80
CA SER A 58 3.18 9.63 34.33
C SER A 58 4.69 9.81 34.50
N PRO A 59 5.31 10.82 33.83
CA PRO A 59 6.72 11.14 34.05
C PRO A 59 6.99 11.57 35.49
N ASP A 60 6.05 12.29 36.11
CA ASP A 60 6.13 12.75 37.50
C ASP A 60 5.92 11.60 38.52
N ALA A 61 5.34 10.47 38.10
CA ALA A 61 5.15 9.28 38.93
C ALA A 61 6.36 8.33 38.95
N VAL A 62 7.40 8.60 38.15
CA VAL A 62 8.65 7.84 38.19
C VAL A 62 9.33 8.10 39.54
N THR A 63 9.23 7.13 40.46
CA THR A 63 9.78 7.25 41.82
C THR A 63 11.18 6.69 41.95
N GLY A 64 12.04 7.42 42.66
CA GLY A 64 13.39 6.99 43.01
C GLY A 64 14.39 7.25 41.89
N GLU A 65 15.67 7.16 42.23
CA GLU A 65 16.75 7.47 41.30
C GLU A 65 17.19 6.21 40.53
N PHE A 66 16.28 5.62 39.74
CA PHE A 66 16.52 4.34 39.01
C PHE A 66 17.73 4.39 38.05
N TYR A 67 18.14 5.60 37.68
CA TYR A 67 19.35 5.87 36.90
C TYR A 67 20.65 5.69 37.69
N HIS A 68 20.62 5.58 39.03
CA HIS A 68 21.80 5.27 39.83
C HIS A 68 22.10 3.76 39.85
N PRO A 69 23.38 3.36 39.76
CA PRO A 69 23.79 1.95 39.80
C PRO A 69 23.40 1.18 41.07
N GLU A 70 23.19 1.88 42.19
CA GLU A 70 22.80 1.28 43.48
C GLU A 70 21.30 1.03 43.60
N TYR A 71 20.49 1.47 42.64
CA TYR A 71 19.04 1.30 42.68
C TYR A 71 18.66 -0.16 42.37
N ASP A 72 17.88 -0.78 43.25
CA ASP A 72 17.46 -2.18 43.10
C ASP A 72 16.34 -2.33 42.06
N VAL A 73 16.69 -2.82 40.88
CA VAL A 73 15.76 -3.20 39.80
C VAL A 73 15.47 -4.70 39.74
N SER A 74 15.87 -5.48 40.75
CA SER A 74 15.73 -6.96 40.72
C SER A 74 14.27 -7.44 40.62
N ARG A 75 13.32 -6.60 41.03
CA ARG A 75 11.87 -6.86 40.96
C ARG A 75 11.20 -6.29 39.72
N TRP A 76 11.95 -5.65 38.83
CA TRP A 76 11.42 -5.16 37.57
C TRP A 76 11.26 -6.32 36.59
N ASP A 77 10.27 -6.17 35.72
CA ASP A 77 10.04 -7.12 34.64
C ASP A 77 11.17 -7.05 33.62
N ASP A 78 11.24 -8.05 32.75
CA ASP A 78 12.14 -8.07 31.61
C ASP A 78 11.35 -7.77 30.33
N ILE A 79 11.87 -6.90 29.47
CA ILE A 79 11.30 -6.58 28.15
C ILE A 79 12.35 -6.78 27.06
N ALA A 80 11.92 -7.18 25.86
CA ALA A 80 12.79 -7.22 24.70
C ALA A 80 13.05 -5.80 24.18
N VAL A 81 14.26 -5.53 23.73
CA VAL A 81 14.63 -4.32 22.99
C VAL A 81 15.31 -4.78 21.69
N PRO A 82 14.83 -4.35 20.51
CA PRO A 82 13.70 -3.44 20.30
C PRO A 82 12.31 -4.08 20.55
N SER A 83 11.36 -3.29 21.02
CA SER A 83 9.93 -3.64 21.09
C SER A 83 9.03 -2.40 21.23
N ASN A 84 7.75 -2.57 20.90
CA ASN A 84 6.70 -1.69 21.41
C ASN A 84 6.12 -2.28 22.70
N TRP A 85 6.06 -1.49 23.78
CA TRP A 85 5.65 -2.04 25.08
C TRP A 85 4.18 -2.49 25.09
N GLU A 86 3.34 -1.93 24.21
CA GLU A 86 1.92 -2.28 24.10
C GLU A 86 1.74 -3.72 23.66
N LEU A 87 2.59 -4.19 22.76
CA LEU A 87 2.60 -5.55 22.26
C LEU A 87 3.30 -6.52 23.22
N SER A 88 3.98 -5.99 24.24
CA SER A 88 4.54 -6.76 25.37
C SER A 88 3.60 -6.84 26.57
N GLY A 89 2.37 -6.31 26.47
CA GLY A 89 1.34 -6.35 27.50
C GLY A 89 1.25 -5.13 28.41
N TYR A 90 2.00 -4.05 28.11
CA TYR A 90 1.99 -2.82 28.91
C TYR A 90 1.22 -1.70 28.21
N GLY A 91 0.18 -1.15 28.83
CA GLY A 91 -0.66 -0.16 28.15
C GLY A 91 -1.50 -0.78 27.03
N LYS A 92 -1.96 0.03 26.08
CA LYS A 92 -2.82 -0.40 24.97
C LYS A 92 -2.40 0.29 23.66
N PRO A 93 -2.31 -0.44 22.53
CA PRO A 93 -2.21 0.16 21.21
C PRO A 93 -3.38 1.13 20.99
N VAL A 94 -3.17 2.24 20.30
CA VAL A 94 -4.25 3.15 19.91
C VAL A 94 -4.16 3.39 18.42
N TYR A 95 -5.24 3.10 17.69
CA TYR A 95 -5.37 3.49 16.28
C TYR A 95 -6.29 4.70 16.17
N THR A 96 -5.80 5.72 15.48
CA THR A 96 -6.54 6.93 15.13
C THR A 96 -6.07 7.44 13.77
N ASN A 97 -7.00 8.04 13.01
CA ASN A 97 -6.69 8.67 11.73
C ASN A 97 -6.30 10.14 11.95
N THR A 98 -7.27 10.99 12.31
CA THR A 98 -7.05 12.44 12.50
C THR A 98 -7.14 12.88 13.97
N LEU A 99 -7.63 11.99 14.83
CA LEU A 99 -7.72 12.27 16.25
C LEU A 99 -6.34 12.04 16.89
N TYR A 100 -5.79 13.06 17.53
CA TYR A 100 -4.63 12.84 18.39
C TYR A 100 -4.92 11.76 19.44
N PRO A 101 -3.92 10.94 19.81
CA PRO A 101 -4.05 9.85 20.79
C PRO A 101 -4.18 10.36 22.25
N PHE A 102 -4.66 11.59 22.46
CA PHE A 102 -4.88 12.22 23.76
C PHE A 102 -6.32 12.07 24.21
N ALA A 103 -6.54 11.51 25.41
CA ALA A 103 -7.85 11.52 26.01
C ALA A 103 -8.29 12.98 26.28
N ARG A 104 -9.41 13.39 25.70
CA ARG A 104 -9.96 14.75 25.83
C ARG A 104 -10.69 14.85 27.18
N LYS A 105 -10.31 15.81 28.03
CA LYS A 105 -10.89 16.03 29.37
C LYS A 105 -11.54 17.42 29.53
N GLY A 106 -11.49 18.26 28.49
CA GLY A 106 -12.15 19.57 28.47
C GLY A 106 -11.48 20.57 29.42
N ALA A 107 -12.27 21.36 30.16
CA ALA A 107 -11.79 22.48 30.96
C ALA A 107 -10.79 22.11 32.07
N ASP A 108 -10.79 20.85 32.51
CA ASP A 108 -9.92 20.36 33.58
C ASP A 108 -8.56 19.86 33.05
N SER A 109 -8.34 19.89 31.74
CA SER A 109 -7.12 19.42 31.10
C SER A 109 -6.15 20.58 30.82
N HIS A 110 -4.85 20.37 31.01
CA HIS A 110 -3.86 21.41 30.72
C HIS A 110 -3.43 21.44 29.25
N HIS A 111 -3.72 20.38 28.50
CA HIS A 111 -3.39 20.21 27.08
C HIS A 111 -4.53 20.65 26.17
N GLU A 112 -5.57 21.25 26.73
CA GLU A 112 -6.68 21.86 25.99
C GLU A 112 -6.92 23.31 26.43
N ILE A 113 -7.46 24.10 25.50
CA ILE A 113 -7.95 25.46 25.75
C ILE A 113 -9.41 25.56 25.33
N GLN A 114 -10.19 26.30 26.10
CA GLN A 114 -11.57 26.59 25.76
C GLN A 114 -11.62 27.66 24.65
N LEU A 115 -12.01 27.27 23.44
CA LEU A 115 -12.11 28.20 22.31
C LEU A 115 -13.39 29.02 22.38
N LYS A 116 -14.53 28.36 22.63
CA LYS A 116 -15.82 28.99 22.94
C LYS A 116 -16.57 28.13 23.96
N LYS A 117 -17.75 28.59 24.38
CA LYS A 117 -18.58 27.85 25.33
C LYS A 117 -18.78 26.40 24.86
N ASP A 118 -18.41 25.45 25.71
CA ASP A 118 -18.49 24.00 25.48
C ASP A 118 -17.68 23.47 24.27
N GLU A 119 -16.69 24.23 23.78
CA GLU A 119 -15.75 23.81 22.73
C GLU A 119 -14.31 23.92 23.22
N PHE A 120 -13.59 22.81 23.15
CA PHE A 120 -12.20 22.71 23.57
C PHE A 120 -11.34 22.27 22.39
N VAL A 121 -10.18 22.88 22.24
CA VAL A 121 -9.18 22.52 21.23
C VAL A 121 -7.86 22.19 21.91
N LEU A 122 -6.99 21.44 21.24
CA LEU A 122 -5.67 21.12 21.77
C LEU A 122 -4.83 22.39 21.94
N ASN A 123 -3.95 22.38 22.92
CA ASN A 123 -3.07 23.48 23.29
C ASN A 123 -1.60 23.06 23.15
N PRO A 124 -1.06 22.97 21.92
CA PRO A 124 0.37 22.70 21.73
C PRO A 124 1.21 23.76 22.46
N PRO A 125 2.32 23.39 23.13
CA PRO A 125 3.01 22.09 23.09
C PRO A 125 2.66 21.12 24.24
N TYR A 126 1.61 21.40 25.01
CA TYR A 126 1.32 20.67 26.26
C TYR A 126 0.67 19.30 25.99
N VAL A 127 1.05 18.25 26.72
CA VAL A 127 0.55 16.87 26.54
C VAL A 127 -0.05 16.29 27.82
N PRO A 128 -1.00 15.36 27.83
CA PRO A 128 -1.69 14.92 29.06
C PRO A 128 -0.76 14.61 30.26
N GLU A 129 -1.15 14.97 31.49
CA GLU A 129 -0.35 14.59 32.69
C GLU A 129 -0.29 13.08 32.89
N ASP A 130 -1.38 12.38 32.58
CA ASP A 130 -1.46 10.92 32.54
C ASP A 130 -0.77 10.42 31.25
N ASN A 131 0.55 10.41 31.28
CA ASN A 131 1.41 10.08 30.15
C ASN A 131 2.30 8.90 30.49
N LEU A 132 1.88 7.70 30.06
CA LEU A 132 2.59 6.45 30.33
C LEU A 132 4.10 6.61 30.05
N THR A 133 4.91 6.24 31.04
CA THR A 133 6.36 6.44 31.01
C THR A 133 7.06 5.12 31.29
N GLY A 134 7.79 4.62 30.30
CA GLY A 134 8.57 3.39 30.39
C GLY A 134 9.99 3.68 30.86
N CYS A 135 10.41 3.06 31.96
CA CYS A 135 11.79 3.10 32.44
C CYS A 135 12.51 1.81 32.05
N TYR A 136 13.62 1.92 31.33
CA TYR A 136 14.46 0.82 30.90
C TYR A 136 15.81 0.87 31.61
N VAL A 137 16.33 -0.27 32.03
CA VAL A 137 17.66 -0.42 32.63
C VAL A 137 18.41 -1.60 32.02
N LEU A 138 19.67 -1.38 31.66
CA LEU A 138 20.58 -2.42 31.20
C LEU A 138 21.94 -2.25 31.88
N THR A 139 22.49 -3.34 32.37
CA THR A 139 23.91 -3.40 32.76
C THR A 139 24.71 -4.09 31.67
N PHE A 140 25.81 -3.48 31.23
CA PHE A 140 26.65 -4.02 30.16
C PHE A 140 28.13 -3.73 30.44
N GLU A 141 29.01 -4.45 29.75
CA GLU A 141 30.46 -4.19 29.79
C GLU A 141 30.93 -3.71 28.42
N ILE A 142 31.86 -2.76 28.44
CA ILE A 142 32.55 -2.28 27.23
C ILE A 142 33.80 -3.16 27.00
N PRO A 143 34.00 -3.69 25.79
CA PRO A 143 35.20 -4.44 25.46
C PRO A 143 36.49 -3.61 25.65
N GLU A 144 37.56 -4.24 26.13
CA GLU A 144 38.82 -3.54 26.48
C GLU A 144 39.39 -2.74 25.29
N HIS A 145 39.24 -3.25 24.06
CA HIS A 145 39.74 -2.59 22.85
C HIS A 145 38.98 -1.31 22.47
N PHE A 146 37.88 -0.95 23.13
CA PHE A 146 37.17 0.31 22.90
C PHE A 146 37.80 1.48 23.67
N HIS A 147 38.55 1.24 24.76
CA HIS A 147 38.90 2.27 25.73
C HIS A 147 39.78 3.43 25.23
N ASP A 148 40.53 3.24 24.14
CA ASP A 148 41.39 4.28 23.56
C ASP A 148 40.71 5.06 22.41
N ARG A 149 39.40 4.89 22.25
CA ARG A 149 38.58 5.49 21.20
C ARG A 149 37.51 6.40 21.80
N ASP A 150 36.86 7.18 20.94
CA ASP A 150 35.65 7.91 21.32
C ASP A 150 34.46 6.95 21.15
N LEU A 151 33.60 6.86 22.17
CA LEU A 151 32.47 5.93 22.21
C LEU A 151 31.17 6.67 22.00
N PHE A 152 30.31 6.11 21.16
CA PHE A 152 28.98 6.62 20.88
C PHE A 152 27.96 5.53 21.16
N ILE A 153 26.82 5.92 21.75
CA ILE A 153 25.62 5.09 21.78
C ILE A 153 24.62 5.67 20.78
N ASP A 154 24.05 4.82 19.94
CA ASP A 154 23.04 5.17 18.94
C ASP A 154 21.75 4.43 19.23
N PHE A 155 20.66 5.19 19.31
CA PHE A 155 19.30 4.68 19.35
C PHE A 155 18.66 4.92 17.98
N ALA A 156 18.43 3.85 17.22
CA ALA A 156 17.92 3.96 15.85
C ALA A 156 16.45 4.45 15.77
N GLY A 157 15.69 4.37 16.87
CA GLY A 157 14.31 4.81 16.96
C GLY A 157 13.71 4.58 18.35
N VAL A 158 13.16 5.65 18.95
CA VAL A 158 12.51 5.65 20.27
C VAL A 158 11.26 6.51 20.20
N GLU A 159 10.09 5.94 20.52
CA GLU A 159 8.81 6.64 20.40
C GLU A 159 8.25 7.04 21.78
N SER A 160 7.94 8.32 22.06
CA SER A 160 8.10 9.52 21.21
C SER A 160 9.28 10.42 21.59
N CYS A 161 9.70 10.40 22.86
CA CYS A 161 10.86 11.14 23.34
C CYS A 161 11.45 10.50 24.60
N PHE A 162 12.74 10.75 24.88
CA PHE A 162 13.41 10.08 25.98
C PHE A 162 14.56 10.87 26.59
N TYR A 163 14.84 10.57 27.86
CA TYR A 163 16.08 10.94 28.55
C TYR A 163 17.00 9.72 28.70
N LEU A 164 18.30 9.99 28.67
CA LEU A 164 19.36 8.99 28.75
C LEU A 164 20.31 9.28 29.92
N TRP A 165 20.55 8.29 30.76
CA TRP A 165 21.58 8.32 31.80
C TRP A 165 22.53 7.15 31.69
N LEU A 166 23.78 7.42 32.06
CA LEU A 166 24.83 6.42 32.13
C LEU A 166 25.58 6.59 33.46
N ASN A 167 25.66 5.52 34.25
CA ASN A 167 26.31 5.49 35.55
C ASN A 167 25.82 6.61 36.50
N GLY A 168 24.51 6.86 36.53
CA GLY A 168 23.89 7.91 37.37
C GLY A 168 23.97 9.33 36.82
N LYS A 169 24.65 9.56 35.69
CA LYS A 169 24.81 10.90 35.10
C LYS A 169 23.91 11.07 33.88
N LEU A 170 23.23 12.21 33.78
CA LEU A 170 22.44 12.56 32.60
C LEU A 170 23.36 12.77 31.40
N VAL A 171 23.15 11.96 30.36
CA VAL A 171 23.85 12.08 29.07
C VAL A 171 23.11 13.08 28.18
N GLY A 172 21.80 12.90 27.99
CA GLY A 172 21.05 13.72 27.04
C GLY A 172 19.54 13.50 27.00
N TYR A 173 18.90 14.16 26.02
CA TYR A 173 17.47 14.11 25.71
C TYR A 173 17.28 14.13 24.18
N SER A 174 16.23 13.49 23.66
CA SER A 174 15.94 13.46 22.23
C SER A 174 14.45 13.31 21.93
N THR A 175 14.02 13.93 20.84
CA THR A 175 12.70 13.81 20.17
C THR A 175 12.88 13.36 18.72
N ASP A 176 11.77 13.26 17.97
CA ASP A 176 11.63 12.70 16.63
C ASP A 176 11.88 11.19 16.62
N SER A 177 10.77 10.47 16.63
CA SER A 177 10.75 9.02 16.90
C SER A 177 11.37 8.18 15.78
N LYS A 178 11.52 8.75 14.57
CA LYS A 178 11.78 7.99 13.34
C LYS A 178 13.21 8.14 12.80
N LEU A 179 14.07 8.91 13.47
CA LEU A 179 15.48 9.12 13.10
C LEU A 179 16.43 8.84 14.27
N ASN A 180 17.63 8.33 13.95
CA ASN A 180 18.69 7.96 14.88
C ASN A 180 19.06 9.07 15.88
N ALA A 181 19.26 8.70 17.14
CA ALA A 181 19.73 9.58 18.20
C ALA A 181 21.03 9.05 18.81
N SER A 182 22.15 9.57 18.31
CA SER A 182 23.50 9.26 18.82
C SER A 182 23.92 10.20 19.96
N PHE A 183 24.68 9.70 20.93
CA PHE A 183 25.28 10.48 22.00
C PHE A 183 26.75 10.07 22.20
N ASP A 184 27.62 11.05 22.38
CA ASP A 184 29.01 10.79 22.83
C ASP A 184 29.00 10.42 24.31
N ILE A 185 29.43 9.20 24.62
CA ILE A 185 29.44 8.63 25.97
C ILE A 185 30.86 8.40 26.50
N THR A 186 31.88 8.91 25.80
CA THR A 186 33.31 8.66 26.10
C THR A 186 33.64 8.99 27.56
N ASP A 187 33.19 10.14 28.06
CA ASP A 187 33.45 10.60 29.44
C ASP A 187 32.50 10.03 30.51
N PHE A 188 31.50 9.23 30.09
CA PHE A 188 30.49 8.64 30.97
C PHE A 188 30.76 7.16 31.27
N ILE A 189 31.49 6.48 30.39
CA ILE A 189 31.85 5.07 30.52
C ILE A 189 32.91 4.87 31.61
N GLN A 190 32.78 3.77 32.34
CA GLN A 190 33.78 3.27 33.28
C GLN A 190 34.28 1.88 32.87
N ARG A 191 35.46 1.48 33.38
CA ARG A 191 35.99 0.12 33.18
C ARG A 191 35.11 -0.91 33.89
N GLY A 192 34.85 -2.03 33.22
CA GLY A 192 33.97 -3.09 33.73
C GLY A 192 32.49 -2.77 33.46
N GLN A 193 31.64 -3.02 34.46
CA GLN A 193 30.19 -2.85 34.31
C GLN A 193 29.76 -1.38 34.26
N ASN A 194 28.83 -1.09 33.35
CA ASN A 194 28.19 0.19 33.14
C ASN A 194 26.68 0.04 33.30
N HIS A 195 26.03 1.03 33.91
CA HIS A 195 24.58 1.07 34.16
C HIS A 195 23.92 2.07 33.23
N LEU A 196 23.16 1.57 32.25
CA LEU A 196 22.36 2.36 31.33
C LEU A 196 20.94 2.50 31.87
N ALA A 197 20.40 3.71 31.83
CA ALA A 197 19.01 3.97 32.19
C ALA A 197 18.37 4.90 31.16
N VAL A 198 17.17 4.55 30.70
CA VAL A 198 16.41 5.31 29.70
C VAL A 198 15.00 5.53 30.21
N GLN A 199 14.52 6.78 30.17
CA GLN A 199 13.14 7.12 30.47
C GLN A 199 12.45 7.55 29.19
N VAL A 200 11.50 6.76 28.71
CA VAL A 200 10.74 7.00 27.49
C VAL A 200 9.33 7.45 27.86
N MET A 201 8.91 8.61 27.37
CA MET A 201 7.55 9.12 27.55
C MET A 201 6.72 8.81 26.30
N ARG A 202 5.48 8.33 26.49
CA ARG A 202 4.54 8.06 25.41
C ARG A 202 4.29 9.32 24.57
N PHE A 203 4.06 10.45 25.23
CA PHE A 203 3.80 11.73 24.60
C PHE A 203 4.84 12.80 24.95
N GLY A 204 5.11 13.68 23.99
CA GLY A 204 5.84 14.93 24.17
C GLY A 204 5.42 15.97 23.14
N ALA A 205 6.04 17.15 23.14
CA ALA A 205 5.73 18.22 22.19
C ALA A 205 5.89 17.73 20.74
N GLY A 206 6.86 16.85 20.50
CA GLY A 206 7.07 16.22 19.19
C GLY A 206 5.90 15.38 18.69
N THR A 207 5.02 14.87 19.58
CA THR A 207 3.81 14.12 19.21
C THR A 207 2.85 14.95 18.37
N TYR A 208 2.83 16.28 18.55
CA TYR A 208 2.06 17.18 17.69
C TYR A 208 2.53 17.20 16.23
N LEU A 209 3.70 16.63 15.91
CA LEU A 209 4.24 16.50 14.56
C LEU A 209 4.23 15.03 14.08
N GLU A 210 3.60 14.13 14.83
CA GLU A 210 3.58 12.67 14.60
C GLU A 210 2.15 12.13 14.66
N ASP A 211 1.25 12.83 13.98
CA ASP A 211 -0.20 12.56 13.91
C ASP A 211 -0.60 11.83 12.62
N GLN A 212 0.19 10.82 12.23
CA GLN A 212 -0.10 9.99 11.07
C GLN A 212 -1.32 9.07 11.28
N ASP A 213 -2.03 8.73 10.21
CA ASP A 213 -3.08 7.69 10.18
C ASP A 213 -2.52 6.27 10.43
N TYR A 214 -2.27 5.93 11.69
CA TYR A 214 -1.60 4.68 12.06
C TYR A 214 -1.81 4.24 13.53
N TRP A 215 -1.18 3.12 13.91
CA TRP A 215 -1.12 2.71 15.32
C TRP A 215 -0.10 3.54 16.10
N HIS A 216 -0.56 4.28 17.10
CA HIS A 216 0.24 4.96 18.11
C HIS A 216 0.74 3.95 19.16
N LEU A 217 2.03 3.62 19.04
CA LEU A 217 2.75 2.69 19.90
C LEU A 217 3.89 3.43 20.61
N SER A 218 4.62 2.77 21.51
CA SER A 218 5.69 3.43 22.26
C SER A 218 6.81 2.48 22.66
N GLY A 219 7.97 3.06 22.99
CA GLY A 219 9.14 2.32 23.45
C GLY A 219 10.36 2.44 22.54
N ILE A 220 11.41 1.69 22.88
CA ILE A 220 12.63 1.58 22.09
C ILE A 220 12.38 0.53 21.02
N TYR A 221 11.96 0.96 19.83
CA TYR A 221 11.39 0.06 18.80
C TYR A 221 12.35 -0.21 17.62
N ARG A 222 13.52 0.42 17.59
CA ARG A 222 14.64 0.05 16.72
C ARG A 222 15.90 -0.19 17.54
N ASP A 223 16.93 -0.69 16.88
CA ASP A 223 18.17 -1.13 17.48
C ASP A 223 18.87 -0.09 18.37
N VAL A 224 19.58 -0.60 19.38
CA VAL A 224 20.50 0.17 20.22
C VAL A 224 21.91 -0.38 20.05
N LEU A 225 22.82 0.46 19.56
CA LEU A 225 24.20 0.08 19.28
C LEU A 225 25.18 0.98 20.03
N ILE A 226 26.32 0.43 20.43
CA ILE A 226 27.51 1.21 20.80
C ILE A 226 28.56 1.02 19.71
N TYR A 227 29.20 2.10 19.29
CA TYR A 227 30.34 2.02 18.40
C TYR A 227 31.52 2.90 18.86
N ALA A 228 32.75 2.44 18.55
CA ALA A 228 33.99 3.10 18.95
C ALA A 228 34.77 3.64 17.75
N LYS A 229 34.84 4.96 17.61
CA LYS A 229 35.55 5.64 16.52
C LYS A 229 36.91 6.17 17.00
N PRO A 230 37.93 6.17 16.13
CA PRO A 230 39.18 6.88 16.44
C PRO A 230 38.91 8.38 16.62
N ARG A 231 39.76 9.06 17.42
CA ARG A 231 39.67 10.52 17.60
C ARG A 231 39.83 11.26 16.28
N MET A 232 40.89 10.93 15.54
CA MET A 232 41.06 11.38 14.16
C MET A 232 40.23 10.46 13.26
N ARG A 233 39.16 11.00 12.68
CA ARG A 233 38.17 10.23 11.92
C ARG A 233 37.54 11.05 10.80
N ILE A 234 36.88 10.35 9.89
CA ILE A 234 35.87 10.90 8.99
C ILE A 234 34.62 11.15 9.85
N HIS A 235 34.17 12.40 9.91
CA HIS A 235 32.96 12.79 10.64
C HIS A 235 31.71 12.66 9.77
N ASP A 236 31.77 13.06 8.50
CA ASP A 236 30.67 12.84 7.56
C ASP A 236 31.22 12.90 6.12
N TYR A 237 30.46 12.39 5.17
CA TYR A 237 30.77 12.49 3.77
C TYR A 237 29.52 12.51 2.90
N LYS A 238 29.59 13.25 1.79
CA LYS A 238 28.55 13.37 0.78
C LYS A 238 29.08 12.97 -0.58
N ILE A 239 28.36 12.10 -1.27
CA ILE A 239 28.68 11.57 -2.59
C ILE A 239 27.66 12.09 -3.60
N GLU A 240 28.15 12.60 -4.73
CA GLU A 240 27.32 13.08 -5.84
C GLU A 240 27.85 12.52 -7.15
N THR A 241 26.95 12.02 -8.01
CA THR A 241 27.27 11.61 -9.37
C THR A 241 26.77 12.66 -10.35
N LEU A 242 27.69 13.37 -10.98
CA LEU A 242 27.37 14.54 -11.81
C LEU A 242 27.58 14.20 -13.29
N PHE A 243 26.59 14.49 -14.12
CA PHE A 243 26.66 14.30 -15.57
C PHE A 243 26.73 15.66 -16.29
N SER A 244 27.46 15.72 -17.40
CA SER A 244 27.63 16.93 -18.21
C SER A 244 27.19 16.72 -19.66
N GLY A 245 26.03 16.07 -19.86
CA GLY A 245 25.48 15.78 -21.18
C GLY A 245 25.03 14.32 -21.32
N GLN A 246 25.75 13.54 -22.13
CA GLN A 246 25.47 12.12 -22.32
C GLN A 246 25.92 11.30 -21.10
N TYR A 247 25.33 10.11 -20.92
CA TYR A 247 25.61 9.21 -19.79
C TYR A 247 26.88 8.36 -19.97
N ASP A 248 27.74 8.69 -20.94
CA ASP A 248 29.02 8.02 -21.19
C ASP A 248 30.15 8.58 -20.31
N ASN A 249 29.93 9.69 -19.61
CA ASN A 249 30.90 10.28 -18.69
C ASN A 249 30.20 10.88 -17.47
N ALA A 250 30.70 10.59 -16.28
CA ALA A 250 30.27 11.19 -15.03
C ALA A 250 31.46 11.72 -14.22
N GLU A 251 31.23 12.69 -13.34
CA GLU A 251 32.14 13.03 -12.25
C GLU A 251 31.59 12.44 -10.95
N LEU A 252 32.39 11.62 -10.27
CA LEU A 252 32.16 11.27 -8.88
C LEU A 252 32.70 12.41 -8.02
N ALA A 253 31.82 13.22 -7.44
CA ALA A 253 32.17 14.30 -6.53
C ALA A 253 31.96 13.84 -5.08
N VAL A 254 32.98 14.02 -4.24
CA VAL A 254 32.94 13.62 -2.83
C VAL A 254 33.34 14.79 -1.96
N THR A 255 32.49 15.13 -1.00
CA THR A 255 32.77 16.09 0.07
C THR A 255 32.99 15.33 1.36
N ILE A 256 34.11 15.58 2.06
CA ILE A 256 34.49 14.84 3.27
C ILE A 256 34.77 15.83 4.40
N TYR A 257 34.09 15.61 5.51
CA TYR A 257 34.20 16.40 6.74
C TYR A 257 35.06 15.63 7.75
N PRO A 258 36.22 16.15 8.17
CA PRO A 258 37.01 15.51 9.21
C PRO A 258 36.47 15.83 10.60
N ASN A 259 36.78 15.02 11.61
CA ASN A 259 36.71 15.48 12.99
C ASN A 259 37.80 16.54 13.24
N ASN A 260 37.41 17.81 13.11
CA ASN A 260 38.30 18.97 13.26
C ASN A 260 38.70 19.27 14.72
N GLN A 261 38.22 18.49 15.69
CA GLN A 261 38.66 18.58 17.08
C GLN A 261 39.90 17.71 17.38
N ALA A 262 40.24 16.76 16.51
CA ALA A 262 41.39 15.89 16.70
C ALA A 262 42.72 16.63 16.49
N SER A 263 43.72 16.38 17.32
CA SER A 263 45.06 16.97 17.13
C SER A 263 45.64 16.56 15.77
N CYS A 264 46.23 17.53 15.06
CA CYS A 264 46.89 17.34 13.77
C CYS A 264 45.99 16.80 12.63
N TYR A 265 44.66 16.87 12.75
CA TYR A 265 43.73 16.43 11.68
C TYR A 265 44.01 17.12 10.34
N GLY A 266 44.51 18.36 10.36
CA GLY A 266 44.86 19.12 9.16
C GLY A 266 45.95 18.46 8.30
N GLU A 267 46.80 17.62 8.87
CA GLU A 267 47.84 16.90 8.12
C GLU A 267 47.33 15.60 7.48
N ALA A 268 46.13 15.16 7.86
CA ALA A 268 45.50 13.98 7.28
C ALA A 268 44.88 14.29 5.91
N HIS A 269 44.70 13.23 5.12
CA HIS A 269 44.00 13.23 3.84
C HIS A 269 43.22 11.93 3.71
N VAL A 270 42.39 11.80 2.68
CA VAL A 270 41.58 10.60 2.46
C VAL A 270 41.93 9.99 1.12
N ARG A 271 42.15 8.68 1.12
CA ARG A 271 42.23 7.85 -0.08
C ARG A 271 40.86 7.28 -0.38
N LEU A 272 40.42 7.42 -1.62
CA LEU A 272 39.14 6.94 -2.10
C LEU A 272 39.38 5.87 -3.16
N SER A 273 38.73 4.73 -2.98
CA SER A 273 38.82 3.57 -3.87
C SER A 273 37.41 3.16 -4.28
N LEU A 274 37.10 3.26 -5.58
CA LEU A 274 35.81 2.85 -6.14
C LEU A 274 35.93 1.43 -6.69
N TYR A 275 35.07 0.54 -6.22
CA TYR A 275 34.99 -0.86 -6.65
C TYR A 275 33.69 -1.11 -7.39
N ASP A 276 33.74 -1.99 -8.39
CA ASP A 276 32.54 -2.46 -9.07
C ASP A 276 31.81 -3.58 -8.28
N HIS A 277 30.74 -4.09 -8.86
CA HIS A 277 29.92 -5.16 -8.25
C HIS A 277 30.72 -6.44 -7.97
N ASP A 278 31.73 -6.75 -8.78
CA ASP A 278 32.62 -7.91 -8.62
C ASP A 278 33.80 -7.60 -7.68
N GLN A 279 33.71 -6.49 -6.94
CA GLN A 279 34.74 -5.95 -6.04
C GLN A 279 36.08 -5.70 -6.73
N GLN A 280 36.07 -5.42 -8.03
CA GLN A 280 37.27 -5.01 -8.77
C GLN A 280 37.47 -3.51 -8.69
N LEU A 281 38.71 -3.08 -8.46
CA LEU A 281 39.06 -1.67 -8.36
C LEU A 281 38.87 -0.98 -9.72
N VAL A 282 37.94 -0.03 -9.79
CA VAL A 282 37.64 0.79 -10.97
C VAL A 282 38.59 1.97 -11.03
N THR A 283 38.77 2.67 -9.91
CA THR A 283 39.68 3.81 -9.80
C THR A 283 40.03 4.09 -8.34
N GLN A 284 41.17 4.75 -8.14
CA GLN A 284 41.65 5.19 -6.84
C GLN A 284 42.23 6.60 -6.98
N PHE A 285 41.90 7.47 -6.02
CA PHE A 285 42.36 8.85 -5.97
C PHE A 285 42.45 9.32 -4.51
N GLU A 286 43.09 10.46 -4.28
CA GLU A 286 43.33 10.99 -2.93
C GLU A 286 42.92 12.46 -2.86
N THR A 287 42.50 12.91 -1.68
CA THR A 287 42.33 14.34 -1.40
C THR A 287 43.68 14.99 -1.15
N ASP A 288 43.74 16.33 -1.23
CA ASP A 288 44.82 17.06 -0.58
C ASP A 288 44.69 16.91 0.95
N LYS A 289 45.69 17.40 1.69
CA LYS A 289 45.59 17.45 3.16
C LYS A 289 44.51 18.42 3.57
N PHE A 290 43.79 18.14 4.66
CA PHE A 290 42.71 19.01 5.12
C PHE A 290 43.19 20.46 5.36
N ALA A 291 44.41 20.65 5.84
CA ALA A 291 45.01 21.98 6.07
C ALA A 291 45.19 22.82 4.80
N ASP A 292 45.18 22.20 3.61
CA ASP A 292 45.40 22.87 2.33
C ASP A 292 44.08 23.38 1.71
N TYR A 293 42.92 22.90 2.18
CA TYR A 293 41.60 23.40 1.80
C TYR A 293 41.29 24.75 2.49
N ARG A 294 41.98 25.81 2.06
CA ARG A 294 41.82 27.19 2.56
C ARG A 294 41.35 28.11 1.45
N SER A 295 40.05 28.37 1.40
CA SER A 295 39.45 29.29 0.44
C SER A 295 38.81 30.48 1.17
N TYR A 296 39.14 31.70 0.73
CA TYR A 296 38.63 32.93 1.33
C TYR A 296 37.12 33.04 1.10
N LEU A 297 36.35 33.19 2.18
CA LEU A 297 34.87 33.22 2.20
C LEU A 297 34.17 31.89 1.85
N GLN A 298 34.88 30.78 1.83
CA GLN A 298 34.28 29.44 1.70
C GLN A 298 34.53 28.60 2.95
N GLU A 299 33.83 27.48 3.05
CA GLU A 299 34.08 26.47 4.06
C GLU A 299 35.53 25.96 3.94
N ILE A 300 36.29 26.07 5.02
CA ILE A 300 37.71 25.68 5.08
C ILE A 300 37.85 24.34 5.78
N PHE A 301 38.93 23.62 5.46
CA PHE A 301 39.28 22.32 6.05
C PHE A 301 38.28 21.18 5.78
N VAL A 302 37.46 21.34 4.75
CA VAL A 302 36.58 20.30 4.19
C VAL A 302 37.14 19.89 2.84
N ALA A 303 37.41 18.60 2.68
CA ALA A 303 37.96 18.10 1.43
C ALA A 303 36.86 17.96 0.38
N LYS A 304 37.07 18.55 -0.79
CA LYS A 304 36.17 18.43 -1.95
C LYS A 304 37.00 17.93 -3.13
N VAL A 305 36.67 16.74 -3.62
CA VAL A 305 37.41 16.07 -4.70
C VAL A 305 36.45 15.58 -5.77
N LYS A 306 36.93 15.54 -7.02
CA LYS A 306 36.19 15.07 -8.18
C LYS A 306 37.03 14.08 -8.96
N GLN A 307 36.42 12.96 -9.32
CA GLN A 307 37.05 11.92 -10.14
C GLN A 307 36.20 11.65 -11.39
N PRO A 308 36.73 11.87 -12.61
CA PRO A 308 36.06 11.48 -13.84
C PRO A 308 35.94 9.95 -13.96
N ILE A 309 34.75 9.48 -14.31
CA ILE A 309 34.40 8.07 -14.55
C ILE A 309 33.87 7.95 -15.98
N LYS A 310 34.50 7.09 -16.78
CA LYS A 310 34.10 6.83 -18.16
C LYS A 310 33.19 5.61 -18.23
N ASN A 311 32.12 5.73 -19.01
CA ASN A 311 31.09 4.72 -19.23
C ASN A 311 30.62 4.07 -17.90
N PRO A 312 30.18 4.85 -16.90
CA PRO A 312 29.65 4.27 -15.68
C PRO A 312 28.44 3.41 -16.01
N LYS A 313 28.33 2.24 -15.37
CA LYS A 313 27.07 1.48 -15.41
C LYS A 313 26.05 2.22 -14.54
N LEU A 314 24.90 2.53 -15.13
CA LEU A 314 23.88 3.35 -14.49
C LEU A 314 23.03 2.53 -13.51
N TRP A 315 22.58 3.19 -12.46
CA TRP A 315 21.60 2.65 -11.52
C TRP A 315 20.18 3.08 -11.92
N SER A 316 19.23 2.16 -11.79
CA SER A 316 17.78 2.34 -11.98
C SER A 316 17.01 1.25 -11.23
N ASP A 317 15.68 1.33 -11.18
CA ASP A 317 14.84 0.25 -10.62
C ASP A 317 14.91 -1.06 -11.41
N GLU A 318 15.23 -0.97 -12.71
CA GLU A 318 15.31 -2.12 -13.62
C GLU A 318 16.70 -2.78 -13.59
N ILE A 319 17.73 -1.97 -13.39
CA ILE A 319 19.15 -2.37 -13.36
C ILE A 319 19.80 -1.65 -12.17
N PRO A 320 19.74 -2.23 -10.95
CA PRO A 320 20.27 -1.61 -9.74
C PRO A 320 21.78 -1.81 -9.63
N TYR A 321 22.56 -1.35 -10.62
CA TYR A 321 24.00 -1.52 -10.59
C TYR A 321 24.64 -0.63 -9.52
N LEU A 322 25.27 -1.27 -8.52
CA LEU A 322 25.96 -0.57 -7.43
C LEU A 322 27.46 -0.75 -7.53
N TYR A 323 28.16 0.37 -7.34
CA TYR A 323 29.57 0.41 -6.99
C TYR A 323 29.70 0.55 -5.46
N ARG A 324 30.89 0.27 -4.93
CA ARG A 324 31.24 0.56 -3.54
C ARG A 324 32.39 1.56 -3.48
N LEU A 325 32.17 2.70 -2.84
CA LEU A 325 33.23 3.66 -2.56
C LEU A 325 33.77 3.41 -1.15
N VAL A 326 35.06 3.12 -1.04
CA VAL A 326 35.78 2.98 0.23
C VAL A 326 36.60 4.23 0.48
N LEU A 327 36.50 4.79 1.69
CA LEU A 327 37.20 5.98 2.15
C LEU A 327 38.16 5.59 3.27
N GLU A 328 39.45 5.70 3.04
CA GLU A 328 40.51 5.44 4.03
C GLU A 328 41.14 6.77 4.45
N MET A 329 40.93 7.20 5.70
CA MET A 329 41.60 8.38 6.24
C MET A 329 43.04 8.02 6.61
N ILE A 330 44.00 8.76 6.05
CA ILE A 330 45.43 8.55 6.27
C ILE A 330 45.93 9.66 7.20
N GLY A 331 46.50 9.25 8.33
CA GLY A 331 47.02 10.14 9.37
C GLY A 331 48.37 10.79 9.01
N PRO A 332 48.88 11.68 9.89
CA PRO A 332 50.14 12.40 9.67
C PRO A 332 51.37 11.49 9.57
N ASP A 333 51.30 10.31 10.17
CA ASP A 333 52.34 9.27 10.16
C ASP A 333 52.27 8.35 8.92
N GLY A 334 51.29 8.55 8.04
CA GLY A 334 51.05 7.76 6.84
C GLY A 334 50.24 6.48 7.05
N ASN A 335 49.74 6.22 8.26
CA ASN A 335 48.91 5.05 8.55
C ASN A 335 47.43 5.33 8.30
N VAL A 336 46.67 4.30 7.92
CA VAL A 336 45.20 4.38 7.86
C VAL A 336 44.66 4.41 9.27
N VAL A 337 43.91 5.46 9.61
CA VAL A 337 43.36 5.68 10.96
C VAL A 337 41.88 5.37 11.05
N ASP A 338 41.13 5.50 9.95
CA ASP A 338 39.68 5.33 9.91
C ASP A 338 39.24 4.88 8.51
N ILE A 339 38.23 4.01 8.43
CA ILE A 339 37.71 3.47 7.17
C ILE A 339 36.18 3.54 7.18
N GLU A 340 35.61 4.11 6.14
CA GLU A 340 34.16 4.16 5.88
C GLU A 340 33.85 3.74 4.44
N SER A 341 32.57 3.47 4.16
CA SER A 341 32.15 3.11 2.80
C SER A 341 30.69 3.42 2.52
N ALA A 342 30.34 3.66 1.27
CA ALA A 342 28.95 3.77 0.84
C ALA A 342 28.71 3.16 -0.54
N ASN A 343 27.49 2.69 -0.76
CA ASN A 343 27.00 2.31 -2.08
C ASN A 343 26.95 3.53 -2.99
N VAL A 344 27.32 3.36 -4.25
CA VAL A 344 27.27 4.41 -5.28
C VAL A 344 26.52 3.87 -6.49
N GLY A 345 25.34 4.41 -6.76
CA GLY A 345 24.61 4.20 -8.00
C GLY A 345 24.77 5.43 -8.91
N PHE A 346 25.40 5.28 -10.07
CA PHE A 346 25.50 6.37 -11.04
C PHE A 346 24.15 6.63 -11.67
N ARG A 347 23.50 7.73 -11.29
CA ARG A 347 22.18 8.10 -11.80
C ARG A 347 21.98 9.60 -11.79
N GLU A 348 21.06 10.08 -12.62
CA GLU A 348 20.64 11.47 -12.64
C GLU A 348 19.12 11.59 -12.57
N VAL A 349 18.63 12.42 -11.64
CA VAL A 349 17.24 12.88 -11.60
C VAL A 349 17.21 14.30 -12.14
N SER A 350 16.38 14.55 -13.17
CA SER A 350 16.24 15.88 -13.77
C SER A 350 14.80 16.18 -14.15
N ILE A 351 14.40 17.45 -14.10
CA ILE A 351 13.14 17.94 -14.67
C ILE A 351 13.47 18.74 -15.93
N ASP A 352 12.85 18.40 -17.05
CA ASP A 352 13.04 19.15 -18.30
C ASP A 352 12.11 20.38 -18.40
N LYS A 353 12.34 21.20 -19.42
CA LYS A 353 11.58 22.44 -19.67
C LYS A 353 10.06 22.25 -19.88
N ASN A 354 9.61 21.02 -20.13
CA ASN A 354 8.19 20.69 -20.33
C ASN A 354 7.56 20.10 -19.05
N GLY A 355 8.29 20.08 -17.94
CA GLY A 355 7.78 19.53 -16.69
C GLY A 355 7.89 18.03 -16.56
N ILE A 356 8.77 17.38 -17.34
CA ILE A 356 8.90 15.93 -17.29
C ILE A 356 10.07 15.58 -16.38
N LEU A 357 9.78 14.91 -15.27
CA LEU A 357 10.76 14.28 -14.38
C LEU A 357 11.40 13.08 -15.11
N LYS A 358 12.72 12.97 -15.04
CA LYS A 358 13.50 11.97 -15.76
C LYS A 358 14.45 11.24 -14.84
N MET A 359 14.60 9.95 -15.11
CA MET A 359 15.69 9.12 -14.61
C MET A 359 16.62 8.82 -15.77
N ASN A 360 17.89 9.21 -15.65
CA ASN A 360 18.92 9.00 -16.69
C ASN A 360 18.43 9.45 -18.08
N GLY A 361 17.76 10.60 -18.13
CA GLY A 361 17.30 11.24 -19.37
C GLY A 361 16.06 10.62 -19.99
N LYS A 362 15.48 9.58 -19.37
CA LYS A 362 14.23 8.92 -19.77
C LYS A 362 13.08 9.41 -18.89
N ARG A 363 11.89 9.57 -19.47
CA ARG A 363 10.67 9.92 -18.71
C ARG A 363 10.46 8.88 -17.61
N LEU A 364 10.39 9.33 -16.37
CA LEU A 364 10.08 8.47 -15.23
C LEU A 364 8.57 8.21 -15.18
N ILE A 365 8.15 6.96 -14.98
CA ILE A 365 6.76 6.61 -14.68
C ILE A 365 6.78 5.92 -13.32
N ILE A 366 6.12 6.55 -12.34
CA ILE A 366 6.02 6.07 -10.97
C ILE A 366 4.89 5.04 -10.90
N ARG A 367 5.28 3.78 -10.66
CA ARG A 367 4.41 2.65 -10.33
C ARG A 367 4.53 2.43 -8.82
N GLY A 368 4.03 3.40 -8.06
CA GLY A 368 4.36 3.55 -6.66
C GLY A 368 3.33 2.95 -5.71
N THR A 369 3.74 2.71 -4.47
CA THR A 369 2.86 2.48 -3.33
C THR A 369 3.36 3.22 -2.09
N ASN A 370 2.44 3.64 -1.23
CA ASN A 370 2.76 4.15 0.11
C ASN A 370 3.03 2.95 1.04
N LEU A 371 4.04 3.08 1.91
CA LEU A 371 4.39 2.03 2.86
C LEU A 371 4.62 2.63 4.25
N HIS A 372 3.80 2.22 5.21
CA HIS A 372 4.16 2.35 6.61
C HIS A 372 5.13 1.24 7.03
N ALA A 373 6.20 1.59 7.74
CA ALA A 373 7.00 0.61 8.48
C ALA A 373 6.14 -0.05 9.59
N PHE A 374 5.60 -1.23 9.27
CA PHE A 374 4.67 -1.98 10.10
C PHE A 374 4.80 -3.49 9.87
N CYS A 375 4.72 -4.26 10.96
CA CYS A 375 4.59 -5.71 10.97
C CYS A 375 3.41 -6.09 11.90
N PRO A 376 2.45 -6.92 11.48
CA PRO A 376 1.25 -7.22 12.27
C PRO A 376 1.55 -7.78 13.68
N GLU A 377 2.60 -8.58 13.80
CA GLU A 377 3.00 -9.26 15.03
C GLU A 377 3.79 -8.35 15.98
N THR A 378 4.63 -7.47 15.43
CA THR A 378 5.66 -6.74 16.18
C THR A 378 5.50 -5.22 16.11
N GLY A 379 4.44 -4.72 15.47
CA GLY A 379 4.14 -3.30 15.37
C GLY A 379 5.17 -2.56 14.55
N ARG A 380 5.95 -1.68 15.17
CA ARG A 380 6.99 -0.88 14.50
C ARG A 380 8.33 -1.58 14.36
N VAL A 381 8.51 -2.73 14.99
CA VAL A 381 9.75 -3.50 14.87
C VAL A 381 9.68 -4.33 13.59
N VAL A 382 10.21 -3.80 12.50
CA VAL A 382 10.23 -4.48 11.21
C VAL A 382 11.63 -5.06 10.98
N SER A 383 11.73 -6.37 10.79
CA SER A 383 13.00 -7.05 10.46
C SER A 383 13.43 -6.78 9.02
N THR A 384 14.74 -6.81 8.74
CA THR A 384 15.29 -6.70 7.38
C THR A 384 14.77 -7.81 6.46
N GLU A 385 14.56 -9.01 6.97
CA GLU A 385 13.98 -10.14 6.21
C GLU A 385 12.56 -9.81 5.74
N TYR A 386 11.73 -9.29 6.65
CA TYR A 386 10.37 -8.88 6.32
C TYR A 386 10.35 -7.71 5.31
N MET A 387 11.23 -6.73 5.45
CA MET A 387 11.39 -5.65 4.45
C MET A 387 11.73 -6.20 3.06
N ARG A 388 12.63 -7.21 2.99
CA ARG A 388 13.01 -7.86 1.73
C ARG A 388 11.84 -8.61 1.11
N GLU A 389 11.02 -9.30 1.91
CA GLU A 389 9.78 -9.94 1.44
C GLU A 389 8.76 -8.92 0.93
N GLN A 390 8.58 -7.79 1.62
CA GLN A 390 7.73 -6.69 1.14
C GLN A 390 8.19 -6.19 -0.25
N ILE A 391 9.49 -5.92 -0.43
CA ILE A 391 10.05 -5.48 -1.73
C ILE A 391 9.86 -6.55 -2.82
N LYS A 392 10.06 -7.83 -2.48
CA LYS A 392 9.83 -8.94 -3.40
C LYS A 392 8.37 -8.99 -3.88
N ILE A 393 7.40 -8.89 -2.98
CA ILE A 393 5.99 -8.85 -3.34
C ILE A 393 5.68 -7.62 -4.19
N MET A 394 6.17 -6.42 -3.82
CA MET A 394 6.03 -5.21 -4.63
C MET A 394 6.49 -5.41 -6.08
N LYS A 395 7.69 -5.95 -6.26
CA LYS A 395 8.26 -6.20 -7.60
C LYS A 395 7.49 -7.23 -8.39
N SER A 396 6.98 -8.27 -7.73
CA SER A 396 6.10 -9.27 -8.37
C SER A 396 4.76 -8.68 -8.87
N LEU A 397 4.35 -7.53 -8.32
CA LEU A 397 3.19 -6.74 -8.69
C LEU A 397 3.52 -5.60 -9.66
N ASN A 398 4.73 -5.56 -10.24
CA ASN A 398 5.20 -4.50 -11.13
C ASN A 398 5.37 -3.11 -10.48
N ILE A 399 5.47 -3.03 -9.15
CA ILE A 399 5.77 -1.78 -8.42
C ILE A 399 7.26 -1.46 -8.54
N ASN A 400 7.58 -0.18 -8.78
CA ASN A 400 8.96 0.30 -8.91
C ASN A 400 9.34 1.40 -7.92
N ALA A 401 8.39 1.92 -7.15
CA ALA A 401 8.63 3.02 -6.25
C ALA A 401 7.88 2.87 -4.92
N VAL A 402 8.47 3.39 -3.85
CA VAL A 402 7.85 3.46 -2.52
C VAL A 402 7.95 4.88 -1.97
N ARG A 403 6.83 5.38 -1.44
CA ARG A 403 6.82 6.57 -0.58
C ARG A 403 6.81 6.09 0.87
N THR A 404 7.74 6.60 1.67
CA THR A 404 7.91 6.25 3.09
C THR A 404 6.89 7.00 3.95
N SER A 405 5.61 6.63 3.82
CA SER A 405 4.49 7.30 4.47
C SER A 405 4.53 7.09 6.00
N HIS A 406 4.68 8.11 6.84
CA HIS A 406 5.02 9.52 6.54
C HIS A 406 6.21 9.96 7.39
N TYR A 407 7.32 9.22 7.26
CA TYR A 407 8.52 9.39 8.06
C TYR A 407 9.69 8.55 7.53
N PRO A 408 10.93 8.87 7.93
CA PRO A 408 12.08 8.08 7.52
C PRO A 408 12.03 6.66 8.10
N HIS A 409 12.30 5.68 7.25
CA HIS A 409 12.38 4.27 7.61
C HIS A 409 13.72 3.95 8.30
N ALA A 410 13.92 2.68 8.66
CA ALA A 410 15.21 2.20 9.17
C ALA A 410 16.26 2.27 8.05
N VAL A 411 17.55 2.42 8.41
CA VAL A 411 18.64 2.55 7.42
C VAL A 411 18.68 1.36 6.46
N GLU A 412 18.42 0.16 6.99
CA GLU A 412 18.38 -1.09 6.23
C GLU A 412 17.34 -1.08 5.11
N TRP A 413 16.25 -0.31 5.22
CA TRP A 413 15.25 -0.17 4.17
C TRP A 413 15.84 0.45 2.90
N TYR A 414 16.66 1.49 3.05
CA TYR A 414 17.27 2.20 1.93
C TYR A 414 18.42 1.39 1.32
N ASP A 415 19.19 0.68 2.14
CA ASP A 415 20.19 -0.28 1.66
C ASP A 415 19.54 -1.35 0.76
N LEU A 416 18.39 -1.90 1.19
CA LEU A 416 17.61 -2.86 0.41
C LEU A 416 17.04 -2.23 -0.87
N CYS A 417 16.51 -1.01 -0.81
CA CYS A 417 16.01 -0.31 -2.00
C CYS A 417 17.12 -0.05 -3.03
N ASP A 418 18.33 0.28 -2.58
CA ASP A 418 19.49 0.43 -3.46
C ASP A 418 19.86 -0.90 -4.13
N GLU A 419 19.92 -1.98 -3.36
CA GLU A 419 20.30 -3.34 -3.80
C GLU A 419 19.28 -3.94 -4.76
N LEU A 420 17.99 -3.82 -4.42
CA LEU A 420 16.89 -4.50 -5.10
C LEU A 420 16.24 -3.62 -6.18
N GLY A 421 16.61 -2.33 -6.25
CA GLY A 421 16.16 -1.40 -7.28
C GLY A 421 14.74 -0.91 -7.05
N ILE A 422 14.51 -0.12 -6.00
CA ILE A 422 13.25 0.58 -5.75
C ILE A 422 13.54 2.08 -5.72
N TYR A 423 12.76 2.88 -6.43
CA TYR A 423 12.80 4.33 -6.26
C TYR A 423 12.11 4.74 -4.97
N VAL A 424 12.72 5.67 -4.22
CA VAL A 424 12.20 6.09 -2.92
C VAL A 424 11.87 7.58 -2.92
N VAL A 425 10.69 7.91 -2.40
CA VAL A 425 10.39 9.23 -1.85
C VAL A 425 10.63 9.12 -0.34
N ASP A 426 11.66 9.81 0.13
CA ASP A 426 12.01 9.83 1.55
C ASP A 426 11.37 11.03 2.22
N GLU A 427 10.55 10.80 3.24
CA GLU A 427 9.62 11.78 3.79
C GLU A 427 9.96 12.15 5.24
N ALA A 428 10.02 13.46 5.52
CA ALA A 428 10.26 13.93 6.87
C ALA A 428 9.10 13.53 7.80
N ASN A 429 9.42 13.18 9.04
CA ASN A 429 8.44 12.80 10.07
C ASN A 429 7.67 14.02 10.57
N ILE A 430 6.78 14.59 9.76
CA ILE A 430 5.97 15.78 10.07
C ILE A 430 4.56 15.56 9.55
N GLU A 431 3.63 15.32 10.47
CA GLU A 431 2.19 15.32 10.23
C GLU A 431 1.44 15.95 11.40
N THR A 432 0.51 16.86 11.11
CA THR A 432 -0.22 17.66 12.11
C THR A 432 -1.74 17.59 11.88
N HIS A 433 -2.22 16.50 11.29
CA HIS A 433 -3.54 16.36 10.68
C HIS A 433 -4.68 16.91 11.57
N GLY A 434 -4.77 16.48 12.83
CA GLY A 434 -5.82 16.86 13.77
C GLY A 434 -5.85 18.32 14.21
N ILE A 435 -4.78 19.10 13.96
CA ILE A 435 -4.73 20.56 14.18
C ILE A 435 -4.46 21.35 12.89
N GLY A 436 -4.35 20.65 11.75
CA GLY A 436 -4.06 21.20 10.43
C GLY A 436 -2.82 22.10 10.40
N GLY A 437 -2.86 23.15 9.57
CA GLY A 437 -1.72 24.03 9.32
C GLY A 437 -1.28 24.96 10.46
N GLN A 438 -1.79 24.77 11.69
CA GLN A 438 -1.53 25.66 12.82
C GLN A 438 -0.02 25.81 13.13
N LEU A 439 0.76 24.73 13.01
CA LEU A 439 2.19 24.73 13.36
C LEU A 439 3.09 25.13 12.17
N SER A 440 2.63 24.96 10.94
CA SER A 440 3.42 25.11 9.71
C SER A 440 3.87 26.55 9.40
N ALA A 441 3.22 27.54 10.01
CA ALA A 441 3.63 28.94 9.95
C ALA A 441 4.12 29.49 11.30
N SER A 442 4.16 28.67 12.35
CA SER A 442 4.53 29.12 13.69
C SER A 442 6.06 29.22 13.85
N PRO A 443 6.61 30.40 14.19
CA PRO A 443 8.05 30.56 14.45
C PRO A 443 8.55 29.73 15.63
N GLU A 444 7.68 29.41 16.59
CA GLU A 444 8.02 28.60 17.76
C GLU A 444 8.41 27.17 17.38
N TRP A 445 7.83 26.67 16.27
CA TRP A 445 8.04 25.32 15.77
C TRP A 445 9.07 25.23 14.63
N THR A 446 9.61 26.37 14.16
CA THR A 446 10.58 26.39 13.05
C THR A 446 11.77 25.48 13.32
N HIS A 447 12.29 25.46 14.56
CA HIS A 447 13.43 24.61 14.90
C HIS A 447 13.11 23.12 14.75
N ALA A 448 11.95 22.67 15.24
CA ALA A 448 11.52 21.28 15.16
C ALA A 448 11.27 20.82 13.71
N TYR A 449 10.65 21.68 12.88
CA TYR A 449 10.45 21.41 11.44
C TYR A 449 11.80 21.28 10.71
N MET A 450 12.69 22.25 10.92
CA MET A 450 14.01 22.26 10.27
C MET A 450 14.85 21.06 10.69
N GLU A 451 14.79 20.66 11.97
CA GLU A 451 15.57 19.55 12.46
C GLU A 451 15.12 18.21 11.87
N ARG A 452 13.81 17.95 11.79
CA ARG A 452 13.25 16.74 11.19
C ARG A 452 13.63 16.61 9.70
N ALA A 453 13.52 17.69 8.92
CA ALA A 453 13.98 17.70 7.52
C ALA A 453 15.48 17.55 7.36
N ALA A 454 16.27 18.34 8.10
CA ALA A 454 17.73 18.33 7.93
C ALA A 454 18.33 17.00 8.36
N ARG A 455 17.85 16.40 9.46
CA ARG A 455 18.37 15.10 9.94
C ARG A 455 18.06 13.97 8.97
N MET A 456 16.88 13.93 8.33
CA MET A 456 16.58 12.95 7.28
C MET A 456 17.60 13.06 6.14
N VAL A 457 17.73 14.25 5.55
CA VAL A 457 18.65 14.47 4.41
C VAL A 457 20.10 14.19 4.80
N LEU A 458 20.54 14.59 5.99
CA LEU A 458 21.91 14.34 6.44
C LEU A 458 22.21 12.84 6.64
N ARG A 459 21.22 12.05 7.07
CA ARG A 459 21.38 10.60 7.23
C ARG A 459 21.40 9.88 5.88
N ASP A 460 20.50 10.27 4.97
CA ASP A 460 20.11 9.42 3.83
C ASP A 460 20.63 9.92 2.46
N LYS A 461 21.35 11.05 2.42
CA LYS A 461 21.85 11.74 1.21
C LYS A 461 22.56 10.85 0.17
N ASN A 462 23.21 9.77 0.61
CA ASN A 462 24.08 8.96 -0.24
C ASN A 462 23.34 7.79 -0.93
N HIS A 463 22.08 7.51 -0.59
CA HIS A 463 21.31 6.41 -1.20
C HIS A 463 20.87 6.72 -2.64
N PRO A 464 21.32 5.98 -3.68
CA PRO A 464 20.87 6.19 -5.06
C PRO A 464 19.37 5.92 -5.26
N SER A 465 18.75 5.09 -4.42
CA SER A 465 17.32 4.80 -4.45
C SER A 465 16.44 6.02 -4.23
N ILE A 466 16.84 6.94 -3.36
CA ILE A 466 16.07 8.14 -3.05
C ILE A 466 16.08 9.06 -4.27
N ILE A 467 14.93 9.30 -4.89
CA ILE A 467 14.78 10.18 -6.06
C ILE A 467 14.21 11.55 -5.71
N LEU A 468 13.44 11.63 -4.63
CA LEU A 468 12.75 12.83 -4.17
C LEU A 468 12.80 12.91 -2.64
N TRP A 469 12.89 14.12 -2.12
CA TRP A 469 12.66 14.42 -0.71
C TRP A 469 11.22 14.89 -0.52
N SER A 470 10.54 14.48 0.54
CA SER A 470 9.22 15.00 0.92
C SER A 470 9.29 15.74 2.25
N LEU A 471 8.57 16.85 2.36
CA LEU A 471 8.61 17.73 3.54
C LEU A 471 7.71 17.25 4.70
N GLY A 472 6.95 16.18 4.51
CA GLY A 472 5.96 15.67 5.46
C GLY A 472 4.63 15.42 4.78
N ASN A 473 3.56 15.36 5.57
CA ASN A 473 2.21 15.05 5.10
C ASN A 473 1.16 15.89 5.87
N GLU A 474 0.03 16.20 5.23
CA GLU A 474 -1.22 16.72 5.83
C GLU A 474 -1.04 17.71 6.99
N SER A 475 -0.20 18.73 6.74
CA SER A 475 0.17 19.72 7.76
C SER A 475 -0.14 21.15 7.33
N GLY A 476 -1.03 21.34 6.35
CA GLY A 476 -1.19 22.63 5.67
C GLY A 476 0.14 23.10 5.07
N TYR A 477 0.33 24.38 4.73
CA TYR A 477 1.68 24.84 4.37
C TYR A 477 1.98 26.22 4.95
N GLY A 478 3.26 26.57 5.08
CA GLY A 478 3.67 27.82 5.71
C GLY A 478 5.18 28.08 5.62
N ALA A 479 5.63 29.09 6.35
CA ALA A 479 7.03 29.54 6.32
C ALA A 479 8.03 28.45 6.74
N ASN A 480 7.62 27.51 7.60
CA ASN A 480 8.50 26.42 8.04
C ASN A 480 8.80 25.46 6.88
N HIS A 481 7.79 25.10 6.07
CA HIS A 481 7.99 24.30 4.86
C HIS A 481 8.87 25.01 3.81
N ALA A 482 8.67 26.32 3.61
CA ALA A 482 9.53 27.10 2.71
C ALA A 482 10.99 27.14 3.18
N ALA A 483 11.23 27.19 4.50
CA ALA A 483 12.57 27.12 5.06
C ALA A 483 13.22 25.75 4.87
N MET A 484 12.46 24.66 5.08
CA MET A 484 12.92 23.29 4.83
C MET A 484 13.28 23.11 3.35
N TYR A 485 12.36 23.48 2.45
CA TYR A 485 12.60 23.46 1.01
C TYR A 485 13.89 24.20 0.64
N GLY A 486 14.02 25.46 1.07
CA GLY A 486 15.19 26.28 0.74
C GLY A 486 16.51 25.68 1.23
N TRP A 487 16.53 25.10 2.44
CA TRP A 487 17.70 24.43 2.97
C TRP A 487 18.05 23.16 2.18
N ILE A 488 17.06 22.30 1.90
CA ILE A 488 17.27 21.05 1.15
C ILE A 488 17.78 21.36 -0.27
N LYS A 489 17.18 22.33 -0.97
CA LYS A 489 17.59 22.69 -2.34
C LYS A 489 19.00 23.25 -2.43
N GLU A 490 19.46 23.96 -1.40
CA GLU A 490 20.84 24.44 -1.37
C GLU A 490 21.82 23.33 -1.00
N TYR A 491 21.45 22.45 -0.06
CA TYR A 491 22.30 21.35 0.40
C TYR A 491 22.43 20.22 -0.65
N ASP A 492 21.31 19.74 -1.19
CA ASP A 492 21.25 18.67 -2.19
C ASP A 492 20.70 19.15 -3.53
N LYS A 493 21.61 19.30 -4.51
CA LYS A 493 21.30 19.75 -5.87
C LYS A 493 20.99 18.59 -6.81
N THR A 494 21.03 17.35 -6.32
CA THR A 494 20.87 16.12 -7.12
C THR A 494 19.47 15.53 -7.07
N ARG A 495 18.60 16.07 -6.20
CA ARG A 495 17.21 15.63 -6.00
C ARG A 495 16.25 16.82 -5.97
N TYR A 496 14.98 16.52 -6.18
CA TYR A 496 13.87 17.48 -6.09
C TYR A 496 13.05 17.24 -4.83
N VAL A 497 12.29 18.26 -4.43
CA VAL A 497 11.47 18.26 -3.22
C VAL A 497 10.00 18.24 -3.60
N GLN A 498 9.21 17.41 -2.92
CA GLN A 498 7.75 17.39 -3.03
C GLN A 498 7.07 17.73 -1.69
N TYR A 499 5.86 18.28 -1.76
CA TYR A 499 4.95 18.43 -0.64
C TYR A 499 3.51 18.67 -1.17
N GLU A 500 2.49 18.08 -0.54
CA GLU A 500 1.14 17.99 -1.11
C GLU A 500 0.17 19.05 -0.61
N SER A 501 0.24 19.40 0.68
CA SER A 501 -0.84 20.06 1.41
C SER A 501 -1.27 21.36 0.73
N LEU A 502 -2.54 21.40 0.29
CA LEU A 502 -3.16 22.52 -0.42
C LEU A 502 -2.43 22.96 -1.71
N ASN A 503 -1.72 22.04 -2.38
CA ASN A 503 -1.00 22.28 -3.64
C ASN A 503 -0.07 23.51 -3.56
N PRO A 504 0.99 23.45 -2.73
CA PRO A 504 1.78 24.62 -2.41
C PRO A 504 2.54 25.17 -3.64
N PRO A 505 2.96 26.44 -3.60
CA PRO A 505 3.71 27.07 -4.69
C PRO A 505 5.10 26.44 -4.92
N ALA A 506 5.72 26.78 -6.05
CA ALA A 506 7.01 26.22 -6.49
C ALA A 506 8.22 26.53 -5.59
N ASN A 507 8.08 27.44 -4.62
CA ASN A 507 9.10 27.71 -3.60
C ASN A 507 8.97 26.80 -2.36
N ILE A 508 8.11 25.78 -2.42
CA ILE A 508 7.93 24.75 -1.40
C ILE A 508 7.94 23.35 -2.04
N SER A 509 7.43 23.20 -3.27
CA SER A 509 7.40 21.91 -3.98
C SER A 509 7.79 22.05 -5.45
N ASP A 510 8.75 21.25 -5.90
CA ASP A 510 9.14 21.10 -7.31
C ASP A 510 8.12 20.26 -8.10
N ILE A 511 7.27 19.48 -7.43
CA ILE A 511 6.31 18.53 -8.00
C ILE A 511 4.88 18.95 -7.60
N LEU A 512 3.93 18.88 -8.53
CA LEU A 512 2.50 18.87 -8.18
C LEU A 512 2.17 17.47 -7.68
N ALA A 513 2.07 17.33 -6.36
CA ALA A 513 2.01 16.04 -5.70
C ALA A 513 0.71 15.80 -4.92
N PRO A 514 -0.49 15.84 -5.55
CA PRO A 514 -1.75 15.77 -4.83
C PRO A 514 -2.09 14.37 -4.31
N MET A 515 -2.98 14.35 -3.32
CA MET A 515 -3.69 13.17 -2.85
C MET A 515 -5.07 13.09 -3.52
N TYR A 516 -5.45 11.91 -4.02
CA TYR A 516 -6.79 11.56 -4.51
C TYR A 516 -7.44 12.59 -5.48
N PRO A 517 -6.73 13.04 -6.53
CA PRO A 517 -7.25 14.07 -7.42
C PRO A 517 -8.43 13.58 -8.28
N GLN A 518 -9.45 14.42 -8.42
CA GLN A 518 -10.53 14.18 -9.37
C GLN A 518 -10.05 14.34 -10.82
N LYS A 519 -10.59 13.52 -11.72
CA LYS A 519 -10.28 13.52 -13.16
C LYS A 519 -10.35 14.91 -13.80
N ASP A 520 -11.39 15.69 -13.52
CA ASP A 520 -11.56 17.03 -14.10
C ASP A 520 -10.42 17.97 -13.69
N TRP A 521 -10.01 17.93 -12.43
CA TRP A 521 -8.88 18.75 -11.95
C TRP A 521 -7.55 18.30 -12.55
N ILE A 522 -7.35 17.00 -12.80
CA ILE A 522 -6.17 16.49 -13.53
C ILE A 522 -6.16 17.10 -14.94
N LEU A 523 -7.28 17.08 -15.65
CA LEU A 523 -7.40 17.64 -17.00
C LEU A 523 -7.15 19.16 -17.01
N GLU A 524 -7.68 19.89 -16.04
CA GLU A 524 -7.41 21.33 -15.85
C GLU A 524 -5.92 21.59 -15.61
N CYS A 525 -5.29 20.81 -14.73
CA CYS A 525 -3.86 20.91 -14.49
C CYS A 525 -3.10 20.66 -15.80
N MET A 526 -3.38 19.58 -16.52
CA MET A 526 -2.71 19.25 -17.79
C MET A 526 -2.89 20.32 -18.87
N ALA A 527 -4.01 21.06 -18.85
CA ALA A 527 -4.25 22.20 -19.73
C ALA A 527 -3.57 23.51 -19.28
N ASN A 528 -3.15 23.60 -18.01
CA ASN A 528 -2.50 24.79 -17.45
C ASN A 528 -1.03 24.89 -17.89
N CYS A 529 -0.72 25.95 -18.63
CA CYS A 529 0.61 26.27 -19.13
C CYS A 529 1.41 27.25 -18.24
N GLU A 530 0.82 27.79 -17.17
CA GLU A 530 1.50 28.67 -16.20
C GLU A 530 2.26 27.88 -15.11
N ASP A 531 1.78 26.67 -14.79
CA ASP A 531 2.46 25.73 -13.89
C ASP A 531 2.80 24.45 -14.67
N LEU A 532 4.08 24.30 -14.98
CA LEU A 532 4.61 23.15 -15.71
C LEU A 532 5.32 22.15 -14.78
N ARG A 533 5.12 22.19 -13.46
CA ARG A 533 5.71 21.17 -12.60
C ARG A 533 5.24 19.75 -13.01
N PRO A 534 6.09 18.72 -12.84
CA PRO A 534 5.65 17.33 -12.99
C PRO A 534 4.45 17.05 -12.10
N PHE A 535 3.53 16.20 -12.55
CA PHE A 535 2.36 15.79 -11.77
C PHE A 535 2.49 14.32 -11.39
N ILE A 536 2.66 14.05 -10.09
CA ILE A 536 2.84 12.71 -9.53
C ILE A 536 1.96 12.61 -8.30
N MET A 537 0.93 11.76 -8.30
CA MET A 537 0.03 11.65 -7.15
C MET A 537 0.79 11.05 -5.97
N CYS A 538 0.90 11.78 -4.85
CA CYS A 538 1.53 11.22 -3.65
C CYS A 538 0.64 10.12 -3.04
N GLU A 539 -0.67 10.17 -3.30
CA GLU A 539 -1.66 9.15 -2.94
C GLU A 539 -2.77 9.08 -4.00
N TYR A 540 -3.13 7.89 -4.45
CA TYR A 540 -4.32 7.64 -5.30
C TYR A 540 -4.79 6.19 -5.15
N ALA A 541 -5.96 5.86 -5.72
CA ALA A 541 -6.51 4.50 -5.74
C ALA A 541 -6.56 3.85 -4.35
N TYR A 542 -7.38 4.42 -3.47
CA TYR A 542 -7.50 4.05 -2.06
C TYR A 542 -7.99 2.60 -1.89
N ALA A 543 -7.22 1.72 -1.27
CA ALA A 543 -7.40 0.26 -1.31
C ALA A 543 -8.11 -0.35 -0.07
N LYS A 544 -9.00 0.41 0.59
CA LYS A 544 -9.74 -0.09 1.76
C LYS A 544 -10.70 -1.23 1.40
N SER A 545 -10.53 -2.37 2.05
CA SER A 545 -11.33 -3.60 1.83
C SER A 545 -11.39 -4.00 0.34
N ASN A 546 -12.60 -4.12 -0.25
CA ASN A 546 -12.81 -4.34 -1.67
C ASN A 546 -12.95 -3.00 -2.43
N SER A 547 -11.91 -2.62 -3.18
CA SER A 547 -11.76 -1.30 -3.80
C SER A 547 -10.97 -1.34 -5.13
N ASN A 548 -10.29 -0.24 -5.49
CA ASN A 548 -9.46 -0.05 -6.68
C ASN A 548 -10.23 -0.22 -7.99
N GLY A 549 -11.53 0.09 -7.98
CA GLY A 549 -12.27 0.43 -9.19
C GLY A 549 -11.63 1.61 -9.90
N ASN A 550 -11.79 1.68 -11.21
CA ASN A 550 -11.34 2.79 -12.06
C ASN A 550 -9.81 2.96 -12.13
N PHE A 551 -9.03 1.97 -11.67
CA PHE A 551 -7.57 2.06 -11.65
C PHE A 551 -6.99 2.27 -13.06
N LYS A 552 -7.60 1.63 -14.07
CA LYS A 552 -7.19 1.74 -15.47
C LYS A 552 -7.28 3.18 -15.99
N GLU A 553 -8.28 3.94 -15.56
CA GLU A 553 -8.59 5.27 -16.06
C GLU A 553 -7.50 6.27 -15.68
N PHE A 554 -6.89 6.13 -14.49
CA PHE A 554 -5.67 6.88 -14.15
C PHE A 554 -4.53 6.56 -15.09
N TRP A 555 -4.34 5.28 -15.43
CA TRP A 555 -3.29 4.84 -16.34
C TRP A 555 -3.49 5.27 -17.79
N ASP A 556 -4.73 5.31 -18.26
CA ASP A 556 -5.07 5.90 -19.56
C ASP A 556 -4.63 7.38 -19.64
N LEU A 557 -4.80 8.14 -18.56
CA LEU A 557 -4.32 9.51 -18.45
C LEU A 557 -2.77 9.60 -18.41
N ILE A 558 -2.09 8.69 -17.69
CA ILE A 558 -0.62 8.60 -17.65
C ILE A 558 -0.05 8.33 -19.04
N HIS A 559 -0.70 7.48 -19.83
CA HIS A 559 -0.30 7.20 -21.21
C HIS A 559 -0.60 8.37 -22.15
N THR A 560 -1.66 9.14 -21.86
CA THR A 560 -2.08 10.29 -22.68
C THR A 560 -1.21 11.53 -22.46
N PHE A 561 -0.87 11.84 -21.21
CA PHE A 561 -0.21 13.09 -20.83
C PHE A 561 1.21 12.85 -20.31
N PRO A 562 2.27 13.21 -21.06
CA PRO A 562 3.65 12.98 -20.63
C PRO A 562 4.04 13.57 -19.26
N ARG A 563 3.44 14.71 -18.90
CA ARG A 563 3.67 15.41 -17.62
C ARG A 563 2.95 14.74 -16.43
N PHE A 564 1.95 13.90 -16.70
CA PHE A 564 1.31 13.08 -15.67
C PHE A 564 2.08 11.76 -15.55
N GLN A 565 2.81 11.57 -14.45
CA GLN A 565 3.87 10.57 -14.35
C GLN A 565 3.58 9.46 -13.35
N GLY A 566 2.31 9.21 -13.07
CA GLY A 566 1.86 8.17 -12.14
C GLY A 566 1.71 8.67 -10.73
N GLY A 567 1.97 7.79 -9.76
CA GLY A 567 1.78 8.09 -8.36
C GLY A 567 1.90 6.87 -7.46
N PHE A 568 1.58 7.06 -6.18
CA PHE A 568 1.69 6.04 -5.15
C PHE A 568 0.31 5.59 -4.67
N ILE A 569 0.02 4.30 -4.82
CA ILE A 569 -1.23 3.69 -4.35
C ILE A 569 -1.30 3.83 -2.82
N TRP A 570 -2.47 4.16 -2.26
CA TRP A 570 -2.71 4.12 -0.82
C TRP A 570 -3.48 2.86 -0.41
N ASP A 571 -2.85 1.91 0.28
CA ASP A 571 -1.41 1.75 0.51
C ASP A 571 -0.96 0.30 0.24
N PHE A 572 0.27 -0.07 0.63
CA PHE A 572 0.78 -1.40 0.34
C PHE A 572 0.08 -2.49 1.15
N GLN A 573 0.05 -2.38 2.48
CA GLN A 573 -0.28 -3.47 3.41
C GLN A 573 -1.30 -3.04 4.46
N ASP A 574 -2.34 -3.86 4.67
CA ASP A 574 -3.29 -3.67 5.76
C ASP A 574 -2.56 -3.59 7.12
N LYS A 575 -2.77 -2.49 7.83
CA LYS A 575 -2.16 -2.21 9.13
C LYS A 575 -2.97 -2.84 10.26
N ALA A 576 -3.24 -4.15 10.18
CA ALA A 576 -3.91 -4.89 11.23
C ALA A 576 -2.91 -5.45 12.26
N LEU A 577 -3.19 -5.31 13.55
CA LEU A 577 -2.38 -5.95 14.59
C LEU A 577 -2.85 -7.38 14.85
N VAL A 578 -1.98 -8.19 15.46
CA VAL A 578 -2.32 -9.54 15.86
C VAL A 578 -2.82 -9.59 17.31
N ARG A 579 -3.93 -10.30 17.51
CA ARG A 579 -4.39 -10.75 18.82
C ARG A 579 -4.43 -12.28 18.84
N PHE A 580 -3.99 -12.86 19.94
CA PHE A 580 -4.12 -14.30 20.17
C PHE A 580 -5.36 -14.58 21.02
N ASP A 581 -6.13 -15.60 20.63
CA ASP A 581 -7.25 -16.09 21.43
C ASP A 581 -6.79 -16.98 22.60
N GLU A 582 -7.72 -17.49 23.40
CA GLU A 582 -7.42 -18.38 24.56
C GLU A 582 -6.76 -19.70 24.16
N PHE A 583 -6.84 -20.10 22.89
CA PHE A 583 -6.27 -21.32 22.33
C PHE A 583 -4.95 -21.07 21.58
N GLY A 584 -4.50 -19.81 21.49
CA GLY A 584 -3.30 -19.41 20.77
C GLY A 584 -3.48 -19.22 19.26
N ASN A 585 -4.71 -19.18 18.76
CA ASN A 585 -4.96 -18.89 17.35
C ASN A 585 -4.78 -17.40 17.07
N LYS A 586 -4.21 -17.10 15.90
CA LYS A 586 -3.95 -15.76 15.41
C LYS A 586 -5.25 -15.13 14.87
N LYS A 587 -5.58 -13.92 15.33
CA LYS A 587 -6.64 -13.08 14.77
C LYS A 587 -6.07 -11.71 14.41
N TYR A 588 -6.28 -11.27 13.17
CA TYR A 588 -5.97 -9.90 12.77
C TYR A 588 -7.07 -8.96 13.23
N VAL A 589 -6.69 -7.84 13.84
CA VAL A 589 -7.60 -6.87 14.44
C VAL A 589 -7.25 -5.45 14.03
N TYR A 590 -8.27 -4.60 14.01
CA TYR A 590 -8.18 -3.16 13.73
C TYR A 590 -8.54 -2.33 14.98
N GLY A 591 -8.66 -1.01 14.85
CA GLY A 591 -8.97 -0.11 15.98
C GLY A 591 -10.21 -0.53 16.77
N GLY A 592 -10.19 -0.34 18.08
CA GLY A 592 -11.28 -0.73 18.99
C GLY A 592 -11.13 -2.13 19.59
N ALA A 593 -10.29 -2.99 19.00
CA ALA A 593 -10.12 -4.37 19.45
C ALA A 593 -9.35 -4.51 20.78
N PHE A 594 -8.61 -3.48 21.18
CA PHE A 594 -7.83 -3.45 22.44
C PHE A 594 -8.56 -2.69 23.56
N GLN A 595 -9.82 -2.29 23.34
CA GLN A 595 -10.61 -1.47 24.27
C GLN A 595 -9.88 -0.17 24.60
N GLU A 596 -9.43 0.50 23.56
CA GLU A 596 -8.72 1.77 23.56
C GLU A 596 -9.56 2.86 24.25
N GLU A 597 -8.90 3.80 24.93
CA GLU A 597 -9.59 4.93 25.55
C GLU A 597 -10.15 5.91 24.51
N ILE A 598 -9.55 5.90 23.31
CA ILE A 598 -9.90 6.74 22.17
C ILE A 598 -10.13 5.79 21.01
N ILE A 599 -11.29 5.91 20.38
CA ILE A 599 -11.67 5.13 19.22
C ILE A 599 -12.04 6.12 18.13
N ASP A 600 -11.38 6.01 16.98
CA ASP A 600 -11.70 6.81 15.80
C ASP A 600 -13.13 6.53 15.31
N SER A 601 -13.73 7.47 14.59
CA SER A 601 -15.06 7.26 13.99
C SER A 601 -15.03 6.23 12.86
N ALA A 602 -13.86 5.98 12.26
CA ALA A 602 -13.62 4.94 11.27
C ALA A 602 -12.49 3.98 11.73
N PRO A 603 -12.75 3.10 12.72
CA PRO A 603 -11.70 2.31 13.36
C PRO A 603 -11.04 1.26 12.45
N ASP A 604 -11.67 0.90 11.33
CA ASP A 604 -11.17 -0.04 10.33
C ASP A 604 -10.45 0.66 9.16
N MET A 605 -10.25 1.99 9.23
CA MET A 605 -9.58 2.76 8.19
C MET A 605 -8.11 2.36 7.99
N CYS A 606 -7.48 1.71 8.99
CA CYS A 606 -6.14 1.13 8.90
C CYS A 606 -6.04 -0.05 7.91
N LEU A 607 -7.16 -0.58 7.40
CA LEU A 607 -7.24 -1.74 6.51
C LEU A 607 -7.30 -1.31 5.04
N ASN A 608 -6.28 -0.55 4.63
CA ASN A 608 -6.21 0.14 3.34
C ASN A 608 -5.11 -0.37 2.40
N GLY A 609 -4.60 -1.58 2.61
CA GLY A 609 -3.54 -2.16 1.77
C GLY A 609 -4.03 -2.87 0.52
N ILE A 610 -3.20 -2.97 -0.50
CA ILE A 610 -3.41 -3.86 -1.66
C ILE A 610 -3.03 -5.32 -1.36
N VAL A 611 -2.32 -5.57 -0.26
CA VAL A 611 -2.08 -6.89 0.31
C VAL A 611 -2.66 -6.99 1.73
N PHE A 612 -3.03 -8.21 2.11
CA PHE A 612 -3.45 -8.55 3.47
C PHE A 612 -2.28 -8.41 4.47
N PRO A 613 -2.53 -8.48 5.79
CA PRO A 613 -1.47 -8.36 6.79
C PRO A 613 -0.35 -9.40 6.66
N ASP A 614 -0.60 -10.57 6.08
CA ASP A 614 0.41 -11.60 5.81
C ASP A 614 1.13 -11.44 4.46
N LEU A 615 0.98 -10.30 3.79
CA LEU A 615 1.49 -9.98 2.46
C LEU A 615 0.82 -10.76 1.31
N THR A 616 -0.24 -11.54 1.57
CA THR A 616 -1.01 -12.18 0.51
C THR A 616 -1.70 -11.11 -0.35
N PRO A 617 -1.55 -11.13 -1.69
CA PRO A 617 -2.20 -10.15 -2.55
C PRO A 617 -3.73 -10.24 -2.51
N LYS A 618 -4.41 -9.10 -2.36
CA LYS A 618 -5.87 -9.01 -2.54
C LYS A 618 -6.23 -9.15 -4.03
N PRO A 619 -7.49 -9.47 -4.39
CA PRO A 619 -7.90 -9.56 -5.80
C PRO A 619 -7.55 -8.31 -6.63
N ALA A 620 -7.66 -7.11 -6.04
CA ALA A 620 -7.27 -5.84 -6.66
C ALA A 620 -5.80 -5.79 -7.13
N ALA A 621 -4.90 -6.51 -6.47
CA ALA A 621 -3.49 -6.56 -6.83
C ALA A 621 -3.25 -7.15 -8.24
N ASN A 622 -4.15 -8.02 -8.71
CA ASN A 622 -4.07 -8.54 -10.09
C ASN A 622 -4.40 -7.46 -11.13
N GLU A 623 -5.38 -6.60 -10.83
CA GLU A 623 -5.71 -5.45 -11.69
C GLU A 623 -4.55 -4.47 -11.73
N ILE A 624 -3.99 -4.14 -10.56
CA ILE A 624 -2.84 -3.25 -10.43
C ILE A 624 -1.65 -3.79 -11.23
N LYS A 625 -1.28 -5.06 -11.01
CA LYS A 625 -0.18 -5.73 -11.72
C LYS A 625 -0.36 -5.68 -13.23
N TYR A 626 -1.57 -5.95 -13.72
CA TYR A 626 -1.90 -5.93 -15.15
C TYR A 626 -1.78 -4.54 -15.75
N VAL A 627 -2.49 -3.56 -15.15
CA VAL A 627 -2.62 -2.20 -15.70
C VAL A 627 -1.28 -1.48 -15.72
N GLN A 628 -0.44 -1.68 -14.69
CA GLN A 628 0.84 -0.99 -14.58
C GLN A 628 2.02 -1.69 -15.27
N ALA A 629 1.78 -2.82 -15.93
CA ALA A 629 2.87 -3.64 -16.45
C ALA A 629 3.81 -2.87 -17.40
N PRO A 630 5.14 -3.12 -17.34
CA PRO A 630 6.12 -2.51 -18.24
C PRO A 630 6.09 -3.04 -19.69
N VAL A 631 5.13 -3.90 -20.02
CA VAL A 631 4.93 -4.47 -21.34
C VAL A 631 3.46 -4.33 -21.69
N GLN A 632 3.17 -3.96 -22.94
CA GLN A 632 1.80 -3.85 -23.43
C GLN A 632 1.70 -4.42 -24.83
N ILE A 633 0.61 -5.14 -25.11
CA ILE A 633 0.37 -5.74 -26.42
C ILE A 633 -1.00 -5.28 -26.92
N ASP A 634 -1.07 -4.81 -28.18
CA ASP A 634 -2.33 -4.44 -28.81
C ASP A 634 -2.45 -4.94 -30.26
N TYR A 635 -3.68 -4.98 -30.77
CA TYR A 635 -3.98 -5.32 -32.16
C TYR A 635 -3.75 -4.11 -33.08
N PHE A 636 -3.10 -4.36 -34.22
CA PHE A 636 -2.83 -3.34 -35.23
C PHE A 636 -3.19 -3.82 -36.64
N GLU A 637 -4.06 -3.05 -37.29
CA GLU A 637 -4.47 -3.24 -38.69
C GLU A 637 -4.15 -2.00 -39.52
N ARG A 638 -3.56 -2.18 -40.71
CA ARG A 638 -3.28 -1.06 -41.63
C ARG A 638 -4.54 -0.73 -42.45
N PRO A 639 -5.03 0.52 -42.44
CA PRO A 639 -6.28 0.87 -43.13
C PRO A 639 -6.23 0.82 -44.68
N PHE A 640 -5.08 0.57 -45.32
CA PHE A 640 -4.91 0.67 -46.78
C PHE A 640 -4.11 -0.46 -47.46
N HIS A 641 -3.80 -1.56 -46.75
CA HIS A 641 -3.20 -2.74 -47.37
C HIS A 641 -4.21 -3.87 -47.47
N ALA A 642 -4.06 -4.72 -48.49
CA ALA A 642 -4.94 -5.84 -48.79
C ALA A 642 -5.34 -6.62 -47.53
N LEU A 643 -6.63 -6.91 -47.40
CA LEU A 643 -7.22 -7.86 -46.45
C LEU A 643 -6.29 -9.08 -46.32
N GLY A 644 -5.67 -9.26 -45.14
CA GLY A 644 -4.87 -10.47 -44.88
C GLY A 644 -3.76 -10.40 -43.84
N ASN A 645 -3.17 -9.25 -43.52
CA ASN A 645 -2.04 -9.19 -42.57
C ASN A 645 -2.49 -8.68 -41.19
N LYS A 646 -3.07 -9.59 -40.38
CA LYS A 646 -3.34 -9.37 -38.95
C LYS A 646 -2.01 -9.28 -38.20
N SER A 647 -1.79 -8.20 -37.43
CA SER A 647 -0.54 -8.01 -36.69
C SER A 647 -0.77 -7.41 -35.31
N TYR A 648 0.19 -7.62 -34.41
CA TYR A 648 0.17 -7.13 -33.03
C TYR A 648 1.39 -6.25 -32.78
N ARG A 649 1.21 -5.23 -31.95
CA ARG A 649 2.28 -4.35 -31.49
C ARG A 649 2.66 -4.74 -30.08
N ILE A 650 3.95 -4.88 -29.83
CA ILE A 650 4.50 -5.20 -28.51
C ILE A 650 5.33 -3.99 -28.07
N TYR A 651 4.85 -3.29 -27.06
CA TYR A 651 5.45 -2.10 -26.50
C TYR A 651 6.36 -2.47 -25.33
N ASN A 652 7.59 -1.96 -25.37
CA ASN A 652 8.50 -1.99 -24.26
C ASN A 652 8.41 -0.66 -23.49
N HIS A 653 7.74 -0.65 -22.34
CA HIS A 653 7.66 0.49 -21.43
C HIS A 653 8.71 0.46 -20.31
N TYR A 654 9.66 -0.47 -20.36
CA TYR A 654 10.92 -0.33 -19.61
C TYR A 654 11.72 0.87 -20.15
N THR A 655 12.54 1.44 -19.27
CA THR A 655 13.32 2.66 -19.49
C THR A 655 14.80 2.37 -19.73
N HIS A 656 15.31 1.24 -19.23
CA HIS A 656 16.71 0.84 -19.28
C HIS A 656 16.93 -0.60 -19.78
N ARG A 657 15.93 -1.50 -19.70
CA ARG A 657 16.02 -2.90 -20.17
C ARG A 657 15.30 -3.14 -21.52
N ASP A 658 15.82 -4.03 -22.35
CA ASP A 658 15.10 -4.57 -23.52
C ASP A 658 14.13 -5.69 -23.12
N LEU A 659 13.48 -6.37 -24.08
CA LEU A 659 12.54 -7.47 -23.79
C LEU A 659 13.16 -8.88 -23.84
N SER A 660 14.49 -8.99 -23.93
CA SER A 660 15.16 -10.29 -24.12
C SER A 660 15.07 -11.22 -22.92
N HIS A 661 14.64 -10.70 -21.76
CA HIS A 661 14.40 -11.44 -20.52
C HIS A 661 13.01 -12.07 -20.42
N LEU A 662 12.19 -11.95 -21.46
CA LEU A 662 10.82 -12.42 -21.48
C LEU A 662 10.58 -13.46 -22.57
N ASP A 663 9.92 -14.55 -22.19
CA ASP A 663 9.31 -15.51 -23.10
C ASP A 663 7.83 -15.14 -23.26
N ILE A 664 7.43 -14.71 -24.48
CA ILE A 664 6.04 -14.31 -24.76
C ILE A 664 5.28 -15.49 -25.38
N GLY A 665 4.49 -16.16 -24.55
CA GLY A 665 3.53 -17.20 -24.95
C GLY A 665 2.23 -16.61 -25.50
N TRP A 666 1.51 -17.39 -26.31
CA TRP A 666 0.19 -17.03 -26.81
C TRP A 666 -0.75 -18.25 -26.88
N GLU A 667 -2.05 -18.00 -26.75
CA GLU A 667 -3.11 -19.01 -26.87
C GLU A 667 -4.29 -18.45 -27.70
N LEU A 668 -4.68 -19.17 -28.75
CA LEU A 668 -5.95 -18.95 -29.43
C LEU A 668 -7.04 -19.70 -28.65
N VAL A 669 -7.99 -18.95 -28.11
CA VAL A 669 -9.10 -19.46 -27.31
C VAL A 669 -10.40 -19.28 -28.10
N CYS A 670 -11.17 -20.35 -28.27
CA CYS A 670 -12.49 -20.33 -28.90
C CYS A 670 -13.51 -20.96 -27.95
N ASP A 671 -14.59 -20.24 -27.64
CA ASP A 671 -15.64 -20.63 -26.68
C ASP A 671 -15.04 -21.11 -25.34
N GLY A 672 -14.02 -20.39 -24.87
CA GLY A 672 -13.28 -20.67 -23.64
C GLY A 672 -12.34 -21.89 -23.68
N LYS A 673 -12.11 -22.50 -24.85
CA LYS A 673 -11.17 -23.62 -25.03
C LYS A 673 -9.96 -23.21 -25.85
N VAL A 674 -8.76 -23.59 -25.40
CA VAL A 674 -7.53 -23.40 -26.17
C VAL A 674 -7.54 -24.33 -27.39
N VAL A 675 -7.51 -23.76 -28.60
CA VAL A 675 -7.52 -24.51 -29.87
C VAL A 675 -6.16 -24.49 -30.59
N GLU A 676 -5.30 -23.54 -30.23
CA GLU A 676 -3.93 -23.42 -30.71
C GLU A 676 -3.11 -22.61 -29.67
N ASN A 677 -1.81 -22.89 -29.54
CA ASN A 677 -0.92 -22.13 -28.68
C ASN A 677 0.53 -22.21 -29.18
N GLY A 678 1.38 -21.34 -28.65
CA GLY A 678 2.81 -21.34 -28.94
C GLY A 678 3.56 -20.23 -28.23
N THR A 679 4.78 -19.98 -28.67
CA THR A 679 5.65 -18.91 -28.14
C THR A 679 6.18 -18.08 -29.31
N LEU A 680 6.23 -16.76 -29.13
CA LEU A 680 6.87 -15.87 -30.08
C LEU A 680 8.40 -16.06 -30.04
N PRO A 681 9.12 -15.70 -31.11
CA PRO A 681 10.58 -15.58 -31.05
C PRO A 681 11.01 -14.58 -29.96
N ILE A 682 12.16 -14.82 -29.33
CA ILE A 682 12.74 -13.88 -28.35
C ILE A 682 12.87 -12.49 -28.98
N LEU A 683 12.33 -11.49 -28.28
CA LEU A 683 12.32 -10.11 -28.74
C LEU A 683 13.43 -9.33 -28.05
N ASN A 684 14.28 -8.64 -28.82
CA ASN A 684 15.29 -7.71 -28.30
C ASN A 684 14.81 -6.26 -28.42
N THR A 685 13.50 -6.02 -28.23
CA THR A 685 12.88 -4.71 -28.41
C THR A 685 13.50 -3.71 -27.43
N PRO A 686 14.22 -2.66 -27.89
CA PRO A 686 14.88 -1.71 -27.00
C PRO A 686 13.92 -0.99 -26.04
N ALA A 687 14.42 -0.53 -24.90
CA ALA A 687 13.68 0.28 -23.93
C ALA A 687 12.95 1.47 -24.58
N GLY A 688 11.67 1.66 -24.24
CA GLY A 688 10.81 2.73 -24.77
C GLY A 688 10.43 2.60 -26.25
N SER A 689 10.69 1.45 -26.88
CA SER A 689 10.38 1.19 -28.28
C SER A 689 9.29 0.12 -28.46
N MET A 690 9.01 -0.27 -29.69
CA MET A 690 8.00 -1.28 -29.99
C MET A 690 8.37 -2.13 -31.19
N ASP A 691 7.98 -3.41 -31.16
CA ASP A 691 8.07 -4.33 -32.29
C ASP A 691 6.68 -4.67 -32.85
N ARG A 692 6.67 -5.22 -34.07
CA ARG A 692 5.45 -5.70 -34.73
C ARG A 692 5.60 -7.18 -35.05
N VAL A 693 4.65 -7.97 -34.59
CA VAL A 693 4.59 -9.41 -34.86
C VAL A 693 3.36 -9.74 -35.71
N GLN A 694 3.50 -10.66 -36.65
CA GLN A 694 2.35 -11.18 -37.39
C GLN A 694 1.48 -12.04 -36.45
N ALA A 695 0.20 -12.18 -36.77
CA ALA A 695 -0.67 -13.08 -36.04
C ALA A 695 -0.07 -14.50 -36.00
N PRO A 696 0.14 -15.07 -34.81
CA PRO A 696 0.90 -16.32 -34.67
C PRO A 696 0.04 -17.59 -34.83
N TYR A 697 -1.24 -17.45 -35.19
CA TYR A 697 -2.22 -18.54 -35.25
C TYR A 697 -2.76 -18.78 -36.66
N ASP A 698 -3.32 -19.96 -36.89
CA ASP A 698 -4.03 -20.30 -38.12
C ASP A 698 -5.47 -19.76 -38.07
N SER A 699 -5.76 -18.75 -38.91
CA SER A 699 -7.09 -18.13 -39.00
C SER A 699 -8.24 -19.10 -39.29
N SER A 700 -7.97 -20.28 -39.87
CA SER A 700 -9.00 -21.29 -40.14
C SER A 700 -9.50 -22.01 -38.87
N ARG A 701 -8.80 -21.87 -37.75
CA ARG A 701 -9.17 -22.43 -36.44
C ARG A 701 -10.08 -21.52 -35.63
N VAL A 702 -10.26 -20.27 -36.05
CA VAL A 702 -11.13 -19.30 -35.37
C VAL A 702 -12.59 -19.73 -35.53
N SER A 703 -13.28 -19.91 -34.41
CA SER A 703 -14.70 -20.26 -34.37
C SER A 703 -15.33 -19.70 -33.10
N GLY A 704 -16.65 -19.49 -33.12
CA GLY A 704 -17.38 -19.00 -31.97
C GLY A 704 -16.84 -17.68 -31.42
N GLU A 705 -16.95 -17.51 -30.11
CA GLU A 705 -16.36 -16.38 -29.41
C GLU A 705 -14.85 -16.61 -29.24
N ALA A 706 -14.03 -15.77 -29.88
CA ALA A 706 -12.61 -16.04 -30.07
C ALA A 706 -11.71 -14.92 -29.55
N TYR A 707 -10.68 -15.33 -28.81
CA TYR A 707 -9.69 -14.47 -28.20
C TYR A 707 -8.26 -14.95 -28.50
N LEU A 708 -7.32 -14.03 -28.52
CA LEU A 708 -5.90 -14.33 -28.43
C LEU A 708 -5.37 -13.85 -27.08
N ASN A 709 -4.97 -14.79 -26.24
CA ASN A 709 -4.29 -14.51 -24.98
C ASN A 709 -2.78 -14.42 -25.23
N PHE A 710 -2.11 -13.50 -24.57
CA PHE A 710 -0.65 -13.41 -24.51
C PHE A 710 -0.19 -13.43 -23.06
N TYR A 711 0.96 -14.05 -22.82
CA TYR A 711 1.60 -14.12 -21.50
C TYR A 711 3.09 -13.82 -21.65
N ALA A 712 3.56 -12.73 -21.03
CA ALA A 712 4.98 -12.42 -20.94
C ALA A 712 5.52 -12.97 -19.62
N ASN A 713 6.34 -14.01 -19.72
CA ASN A 713 6.89 -14.75 -18.58
C ASN A 713 8.39 -14.47 -18.47
N LEU A 714 8.92 -14.44 -17.25
CA LEU A 714 10.37 -14.38 -17.02
C LEU A 714 11.05 -15.61 -17.62
N ASN A 715 12.15 -15.41 -18.36
CA ASN A 715 12.90 -16.53 -18.94
C ASN A 715 14.07 -17.03 -18.06
N GLU A 716 14.31 -16.37 -16.94
CA GLU A 716 15.32 -16.65 -15.92
C GLU A 716 14.76 -16.36 -14.51
N ASP A 717 15.41 -16.91 -13.48
CA ASP A 717 15.07 -16.61 -12.09
C ASP A 717 15.48 -15.17 -11.74
N THR A 718 14.67 -14.50 -10.94
CA THR A 718 14.97 -13.18 -10.36
C THR A 718 14.88 -13.27 -8.84
N TYR A 719 15.35 -12.24 -8.12
CA TYR A 719 15.22 -12.24 -6.65
C TYR A 719 13.75 -12.22 -6.18
N TYR A 720 12.82 -11.73 -7.02
CA TYR A 720 11.42 -11.54 -6.64
C TYR A 720 10.47 -12.60 -7.21
N ALA A 721 10.90 -13.35 -8.22
CA ALA A 721 10.06 -14.32 -8.90
C ALA A 721 10.90 -15.35 -9.65
N ASP A 722 10.43 -16.59 -9.66
CA ASP A 722 11.06 -17.71 -10.37
C ASP A 722 10.84 -17.58 -11.89
N LYS A 723 11.71 -18.23 -12.66
CA LYS A 723 11.53 -18.42 -14.11
C LYS A 723 10.14 -18.97 -14.40
N GLY A 724 9.50 -18.44 -15.44
CA GLY A 724 8.15 -18.81 -15.86
C GLY A 724 7.05 -17.99 -15.17
N THR A 725 7.38 -17.17 -14.16
CA THR A 725 6.41 -16.25 -13.56
C THR A 725 5.92 -15.25 -14.60
N CYS A 726 4.60 -15.13 -14.73
CA CYS A 726 3.95 -14.18 -15.62
C CYS A 726 3.99 -12.78 -15.02
N ILE A 727 4.61 -11.82 -15.73
CA ILE A 727 4.68 -10.41 -15.31
C ILE A 727 3.63 -9.54 -16.01
N TYR A 728 3.11 -10.01 -17.16
CA TYR A 728 2.04 -9.37 -17.91
C TYR A 728 1.28 -10.41 -18.72
N ALA A 729 -0.04 -10.33 -18.72
CA ALA A 729 -0.88 -11.14 -19.59
C ALA A 729 -2.00 -10.27 -20.13
N CYS A 730 -2.32 -10.34 -21.42
CA CYS A 730 -3.49 -9.66 -21.98
C CYS A 730 -4.34 -10.60 -22.84
N GLN A 731 -5.63 -10.33 -22.91
CA GLN A 731 -6.57 -11.01 -23.79
C GLN A 731 -7.11 -10.02 -24.83
N ILE A 732 -7.01 -10.38 -26.10
CA ILE A 732 -7.46 -9.55 -27.22
C ILE A 732 -8.57 -10.29 -27.97
N GLU A 733 -9.75 -9.67 -28.06
CA GLU A 733 -10.85 -10.18 -28.88
C GLU A 733 -10.51 -10.11 -30.37
N LEU A 734 -10.84 -11.17 -31.12
CA LEU A 734 -10.57 -11.22 -32.56
C LEU A 734 -11.70 -10.58 -33.36
N ASN A 735 -11.37 -9.87 -34.44
CA ASN A 735 -12.38 -9.24 -35.33
C ASN A 735 -13.38 -10.23 -35.96
N ASP A 736 -12.97 -11.49 -36.13
CA ASP A 736 -13.84 -12.56 -36.68
C ASP A 736 -14.55 -13.36 -35.57
N SER A 737 -14.49 -12.90 -34.31
CA SER A 737 -15.20 -13.47 -33.17
C SER A 737 -16.71 -13.33 -33.39
N VAL A 738 -17.43 -14.45 -33.25
CA VAL A 738 -18.89 -14.48 -33.33
C VAL A 738 -19.40 -15.22 -32.11
N TYR A 739 -19.85 -14.47 -31.11
CA TYR A 739 -20.57 -15.06 -30.00
C TYR A 739 -22.03 -15.35 -30.40
N GLU A 740 -22.40 -16.62 -30.46
CA GLU A 740 -23.80 -17.03 -30.54
C GLU A 740 -24.42 -17.02 -29.14
N MET A 741 -25.33 -16.07 -28.92
CA MET A 741 -26.01 -15.94 -27.63
C MET A 741 -26.92 -17.16 -27.38
N HIS A 742 -26.55 -17.97 -26.39
CA HIS A 742 -27.37 -19.08 -25.92
C HIS A 742 -28.21 -18.64 -24.74
N THR A 743 -29.52 -18.50 -24.93
CA THR A 743 -30.44 -18.12 -23.85
C THR A 743 -30.88 -19.30 -22.97
N GLY A 744 -30.39 -20.51 -23.24
CA GLY A 744 -30.91 -21.76 -22.68
C GLY A 744 -32.32 -22.08 -23.19
N ASP A 745 -32.75 -23.34 -23.01
CA ASP A 745 -34.11 -23.79 -23.33
C ASP A 745 -34.77 -24.43 -22.10
N ILE A 746 -36.04 -24.09 -21.86
CA ILE A 746 -36.89 -24.86 -20.93
C ILE A 746 -37.60 -25.97 -21.71
N GLU A 747 -37.62 -27.19 -21.19
CA GLU A 747 -38.35 -28.28 -21.84
C GLU A 747 -39.85 -28.10 -21.62
N SER A 748 -40.64 -28.23 -22.69
CA SER A 748 -42.09 -28.14 -22.58
C SER A 748 -42.65 -29.32 -21.78
N GLY A 749 -43.62 -29.06 -20.90
CA GLY A 749 -44.29 -30.11 -20.13
C GLY A 749 -45.78 -29.88 -19.98
N SER A 750 -46.56 -30.97 -19.92
CA SER A 750 -47.97 -30.90 -19.53
C SER A 750 -48.08 -30.70 -18.02
N LEU A 751 -47.92 -29.45 -17.59
CA LEU A 751 -48.01 -29.05 -16.18
C LEU A 751 -49.44 -28.71 -15.79
N VAL A 752 -49.82 -29.10 -14.57
CA VAL A 752 -51.05 -28.68 -13.92
C VAL A 752 -50.68 -27.72 -12.79
N TYR A 753 -51.54 -26.73 -12.51
CA TYR A 753 -51.36 -25.87 -11.34
C TYR A 753 -52.60 -25.85 -10.45
N GLU A 754 -52.37 -25.76 -9.16
CA GLU A 754 -53.36 -25.56 -8.12
C GLU A 754 -53.06 -24.24 -7.41
N GLU A 755 -54.03 -23.33 -7.42
CA GLU A 755 -53.91 -22.03 -6.77
C GLU A 755 -54.62 -22.04 -5.42
N ALA A 756 -53.86 -21.82 -4.35
CA ALA A 756 -54.37 -21.58 -3.00
C ALA A 756 -54.32 -20.09 -2.65
N ALA A 757 -54.77 -19.74 -1.43
CA ALA A 757 -54.78 -18.36 -0.97
C ALA A 757 -53.36 -17.78 -0.86
N ASP A 758 -52.43 -18.55 -0.33
CA ASP A 758 -51.06 -18.15 0.04
C ASP A 758 -49.99 -18.68 -0.93
N ARG A 759 -50.31 -19.68 -1.76
CA ARG A 759 -49.33 -20.36 -2.62
C ARG A 759 -49.91 -20.85 -3.94
N ILE A 760 -49.02 -21.14 -4.89
CA ILE A 760 -49.30 -21.75 -6.17
C ILE A 760 -48.46 -23.03 -6.25
N HIS A 761 -49.10 -24.15 -6.52
CA HIS A 761 -48.42 -25.43 -6.70
C HIS A 761 -48.51 -25.84 -8.17
N ILE A 762 -47.38 -26.00 -8.84
CA ILE A 762 -47.27 -26.37 -10.26
C ILE A 762 -46.57 -27.72 -10.33
N TYR A 763 -47.18 -28.72 -10.96
CA TYR A 763 -46.62 -30.08 -10.96
C TYR A 763 -46.97 -30.92 -12.18
N ASN A 764 -46.15 -31.95 -12.42
CA ASN A 764 -46.43 -33.14 -13.21
C ASN A 764 -45.76 -34.38 -12.56
N GLU A 765 -45.51 -35.46 -13.30
CA GLU A 765 -44.85 -36.68 -12.77
C GLU A 765 -43.41 -36.42 -12.28
N HIS A 766 -42.69 -35.47 -12.88
CA HIS A 766 -41.26 -35.22 -12.62
C HIS A 766 -41.01 -33.90 -11.91
N THR A 767 -41.72 -32.84 -12.32
CA THR A 767 -41.55 -31.47 -11.86
C THR A 767 -42.55 -31.13 -10.78
N ASN A 768 -42.07 -30.51 -9.71
CA ASN A 768 -42.88 -30.02 -8.60
C ASN A 768 -42.33 -28.68 -8.12
N VAL A 769 -43.08 -27.60 -8.35
CA VAL A 769 -42.71 -26.23 -8.02
C VAL A 769 -43.78 -25.62 -7.12
N VAL A 770 -43.35 -25.07 -5.98
CA VAL A 770 -44.23 -24.35 -5.04
C VAL A 770 -43.79 -22.89 -5.00
N PHE A 771 -44.70 -21.97 -5.30
CA PHE A 771 -44.46 -20.54 -5.34
C PHE A 771 -45.32 -19.80 -4.32
N SER A 772 -44.71 -18.92 -3.53
CA SER A 772 -45.38 -18.10 -2.52
C SER A 772 -46.05 -16.88 -3.13
N LYS A 773 -47.34 -16.65 -2.82
CA LYS A 773 -48.04 -15.42 -3.19
C LYS A 773 -47.74 -14.26 -2.24
N GLU A 774 -47.26 -14.56 -1.04
CA GLU A 774 -46.92 -13.58 -0.02
C GLU A 774 -45.52 -12.98 -0.24
N THR A 775 -44.54 -13.82 -0.58
CA THR A 775 -43.16 -13.39 -0.81
C THR A 775 -42.83 -13.27 -2.30
N ALA A 776 -43.67 -13.77 -3.21
CA ALA A 776 -43.37 -13.84 -4.64
C ALA A 776 -42.03 -14.55 -4.95
N GLU A 777 -41.81 -15.68 -4.28
CA GLU A 777 -40.59 -16.51 -4.36
C GLU A 777 -40.95 -17.99 -4.49
N PHE A 778 -40.03 -18.76 -5.07
CA PHE A 778 -40.05 -20.22 -5.01
C PHE A 778 -39.79 -20.69 -3.58
N ILE A 779 -40.77 -21.41 -3.01
CA ILE A 779 -40.63 -22.14 -1.75
C ILE A 779 -39.88 -23.46 -1.98
N SER A 780 -40.04 -24.07 -3.16
CA SER A 780 -39.37 -25.31 -3.55
C SER A 780 -39.42 -25.49 -5.05
N VAL A 781 -38.28 -25.84 -5.65
CA VAL A 781 -38.17 -26.32 -7.05
C VAL A 781 -37.59 -27.72 -7.00
N ARG A 782 -38.39 -28.71 -7.44
CA ARG A 782 -38.02 -30.13 -7.44
C ARG A 782 -38.18 -30.74 -8.83
N TYR A 783 -37.24 -31.60 -9.17
CA TYR A 783 -37.27 -32.41 -10.37
C TYR A 783 -36.87 -33.85 -10.01
N ASN A 784 -37.61 -34.86 -10.49
CA ASN A 784 -37.39 -36.27 -10.17
C ASN A 784 -37.26 -36.54 -8.66
N ASN A 785 -38.10 -35.88 -7.85
CA ASN A 785 -38.10 -35.90 -6.37
C ASN A 785 -36.84 -35.34 -5.68
N HIS A 786 -35.90 -34.74 -6.40
CA HIS A 786 -34.74 -34.06 -5.83
C HIS A 786 -35.00 -32.55 -5.69
N ASP A 787 -34.58 -31.97 -4.57
CA ASP A 787 -34.58 -30.51 -4.36
C ASP A 787 -33.40 -29.85 -5.08
N TYR A 788 -33.68 -28.70 -5.69
CA TYR A 788 -32.68 -27.89 -6.41
C TYR A 788 -32.45 -26.56 -5.69
N PHE A 789 -33.44 -25.65 -5.71
CA PHE A 789 -33.29 -24.32 -5.09
C PHE A 789 -34.63 -23.71 -4.65
N THR A 790 -34.52 -22.64 -3.88
CA THR A 790 -35.61 -21.73 -3.47
C THR A 790 -35.25 -20.29 -3.85
N GLY A 791 -36.15 -19.32 -3.58
CA GLY A 791 -35.92 -17.90 -3.83
C GLY A 791 -36.41 -17.44 -5.21
N GLY A 792 -35.54 -16.81 -5.99
CA GLY A 792 -35.88 -16.24 -7.31
C GLY A 792 -36.53 -14.86 -7.27
N ALA A 793 -36.50 -14.15 -6.14
CA ALA A 793 -36.96 -12.76 -6.06
C ALA A 793 -35.89 -11.76 -6.48
N ASN A 794 -36.34 -10.55 -6.79
CA ASN A 794 -35.46 -9.42 -7.05
C ASN A 794 -34.67 -9.05 -5.80
N ASN A 795 -33.42 -8.64 -6.00
CA ASN A 795 -32.56 -8.07 -4.97
C ASN A 795 -31.87 -6.82 -5.52
N PHE A 796 -31.77 -5.82 -4.66
CA PHE A 796 -31.22 -4.49 -4.96
C PHE A 796 -30.15 -4.06 -3.95
N TYR A 797 -29.66 -4.98 -3.10
CA TYR A 797 -28.70 -4.69 -2.04
C TYR A 797 -27.47 -5.60 -2.11
N ARG A 798 -26.33 -5.07 -1.67
CA ARG A 798 -25.06 -5.78 -1.45
C ARG A 798 -24.53 -5.42 -0.05
N PRO A 799 -23.79 -6.31 0.63
CA PRO A 799 -23.09 -5.92 1.85
C PRO A 799 -22.08 -4.81 1.51
N PRO A 800 -22.17 -3.62 2.12
CA PRO A 800 -21.37 -2.47 1.71
C PRO A 800 -19.87 -2.74 1.78
N THR A 801 -19.12 -2.30 0.77
CA THR A 801 -17.65 -2.27 0.85
C THR A 801 -17.17 -1.13 1.76
N GLY A 802 -15.86 -1.10 2.07
CA GLY A 802 -15.26 0.03 2.77
C GLY A 802 -15.40 1.37 2.03
N ILE A 803 -15.49 1.35 0.69
CA ILE A 803 -15.77 2.55 -0.12
C ILE A 803 -17.24 2.94 -0.02
N ASP A 804 -18.16 1.97 0.03
CA ASP A 804 -19.58 2.23 0.19
C ASP A 804 -19.90 2.87 1.55
N VAL A 805 -19.22 2.43 2.61
CA VAL A 805 -19.37 2.94 3.99
C VAL A 805 -18.79 4.34 4.15
N GLY A 806 -17.63 4.63 3.56
CA GLY A 806 -16.99 5.94 3.71
C GLY A 806 -16.69 6.31 5.17
N VAL A 807 -16.93 7.59 5.53
CA VAL A 807 -16.84 8.10 6.92
C VAL A 807 -18.21 8.56 7.41
N GLN A 808 -18.50 8.42 8.71
CA GLN A 808 -19.78 8.78 9.32
C GLN A 808 -20.01 10.31 9.37
N GLY A 809 -21.18 10.79 8.91
CA GLY A 809 -21.58 12.21 8.89
C GLY A 809 -22.99 12.43 8.30
N GLU A 810 -23.63 13.59 8.55
CA GLU A 810 -25.10 13.80 8.38
C GLU A 810 -25.67 13.61 6.96
N THR A 811 -24.84 13.46 5.95
CA THR A 811 -25.15 12.99 4.58
C THR A 811 -23.78 12.66 3.97
N LEU A 812 -23.62 11.66 3.08
CA LEU A 812 -22.63 11.65 1.95
C LEU A 812 -22.03 10.28 1.54
N ASN A 813 -22.34 9.12 2.14
CA ASN A 813 -21.84 7.81 1.65
C ASN A 813 -22.95 6.94 1.00
N TYR A 814 -22.57 5.85 0.33
CA TYR A 814 -23.49 4.98 -0.40
C TYR A 814 -24.31 4.08 0.55
N ALA A 815 -23.66 3.52 1.56
CA ALA A 815 -24.29 2.60 2.51
C ALA A 815 -25.47 3.25 3.26
N ASP A 816 -25.31 4.49 3.71
CA ASP A 816 -26.35 5.23 4.44
C ASP A 816 -27.53 5.62 3.53
N ASP A 817 -27.27 5.99 2.27
CA ASP A 817 -28.32 6.21 1.27
C ASP A 817 -29.15 4.94 1.07
N TRP A 818 -28.48 3.79 0.94
CA TRP A 818 -29.12 2.49 0.71
C TRP A 818 -29.93 2.02 1.91
N ARG A 819 -29.38 2.14 3.13
CA ARG A 819 -30.07 1.79 4.39
C ARG A 819 -31.23 2.74 4.68
N SER A 820 -31.09 4.04 4.39
CA SER A 820 -32.17 5.02 4.53
C SER A 820 -33.36 4.73 3.60
N LEU A 821 -33.09 4.19 2.41
CA LEU A 821 -34.13 3.70 1.50
C LEU A 821 -34.68 2.32 1.92
N GLY A 822 -34.00 1.63 2.84
CA GLY A 822 -34.34 0.32 3.38
C GLY A 822 -34.01 -0.83 2.44
N LEU A 823 -33.01 -0.67 1.56
CA LEU A 823 -32.60 -1.70 0.58
C LEU A 823 -32.14 -3.00 1.25
N ASP A 824 -31.48 -2.90 2.40
CA ASP A 824 -31.00 -3.99 3.28
C ASP A 824 -32.12 -4.94 3.72
N SER A 825 -33.35 -4.44 3.86
CA SER A 825 -34.52 -5.26 4.23
C SER A 825 -35.22 -5.97 3.06
N ASN A 826 -34.85 -5.63 1.82
CA ASN A 826 -35.52 -6.05 0.58
C ASN A 826 -37.07 -5.95 0.61
N ARG A 827 -37.61 -4.93 1.30
CA ARG A 827 -39.06 -4.73 1.48
C ARG A 827 -39.77 -4.48 0.15
N LYS A 828 -40.81 -5.29 -0.10
CA LYS A 828 -41.65 -5.24 -1.30
C LYS A 828 -43.13 -5.23 -1.00
N GLU A 829 -43.89 -4.58 -1.87
CA GLU A 829 -45.35 -4.63 -1.91
C GLU A 829 -45.80 -5.31 -3.21
N ILE A 830 -46.40 -6.49 -3.11
CA ILE A 830 -46.93 -7.21 -4.27
C ILE A 830 -48.23 -6.53 -4.71
N LYS A 831 -48.20 -5.89 -5.87
CA LYS A 831 -49.36 -5.20 -6.46
C LYS A 831 -50.29 -6.18 -7.17
N ARG A 832 -49.71 -7.20 -7.82
CA ARG A 832 -50.48 -8.18 -8.59
C ARG A 832 -49.70 -9.46 -8.83
N ILE A 833 -50.39 -10.59 -8.75
CA ILE A 833 -49.95 -11.88 -9.29
C ILE A 833 -51.02 -12.37 -10.28
N ARG A 834 -50.58 -12.87 -11.44
CA ARG A 834 -51.43 -13.55 -12.43
C ARG A 834 -50.78 -14.85 -12.84
N ILE A 835 -51.62 -15.86 -13.10
CA ILE A 835 -51.19 -17.14 -13.65
C ILE A 835 -51.96 -17.46 -14.90
N TYR A 836 -51.27 -18.07 -15.86
CA TYR A 836 -51.89 -18.68 -17.02
C TYR A 836 -51.11 -19.91 -17.44
N ALA A 837 -51.86 -20.91 -17.89
CA ALA A 837 -51.29 -22.05 -18.60
C ALA A 837 -51.00 -21.62 -20.05
N ALA A 838 -49.77 -21.83 -20.49
CA ALA A 838 -49.36 -21.76 -21.88
C ALA A 838 -49.17 -23.18 -22.43
N PRO A 839 -49.15 -23.38 -23.76
CA PRO A 839 -49.02 -24.73 -24.35
C PRO A 839 -47.77 -25.52 -23.91
N ALA A 840 -46.70 -24.84 -23.50
CA ALA A 840 -45.42 -25.44 -23.14
C ALA A 840 -44.98 -25.19 -21.68
N SER A 841 -45.67 -24.30 -20.94
CA SER A 841 -45.24 -23.85 -19.61
C SER A 841 -46.41 -23.30 -18.80
N VAL A 842 -46.23 -23.16 -17.49
CA VAL A 842 -47.11 -22.33 -16.64
C VAL A 842 -46.38 -21.04 -16.34
N ILE A 843 -47.03 -19.90 -16.59
CA ILE A 843 -46.41 -18.59 -16.39
C ILE A 843 -47.04 -17.88 -15.19
N ILE A 844 -46.20 -17.44 -14.26
CA ILE A 844 -46.54 -16.57 -13.14
C ILE A 844 -46.03 -15.17 -13.45
N GLN A 845 -46.93 -14.19 -13.60
CA GLN A 845 -46.57 -12.79 -13.72
C GLN A 845 -46.73 -12.09 -12.38
N VAL A 846 -45.66 -11.47 -11.91
CA VAL A 846 -45.61 -10.70 -10.67
C VAL A 846 -45.35 -9.24 -10.98
N HIS A 847 -46.21 -8.36 -10.48
CA HIS A 847 -45.97 -6.93 -10.42
C HIS A 847 -45.81 -6.53 -8.95
N ALA A 848 -44.66 -5.97 -8.61
CA ALA A 848 -44.33 -5.55 -7.26
C ALA A 848 -43.67 -4.18 -7.24
N LEU A 849 -43.81 -3.48 -6.11
CA LEU A 849 -43.15 -2.22 -5.81
C LEU A 849 -42.18 -2.45 -4.64
N TYR A 850 -40.89 -2.37 -4.92
CA TYR A 850 -39.82 -2.48 -3.93
C TYR A 850 -39.48 -1.09 -3.39
N HIS A 851 -39.34 -0.99 -2.06
CA HIS A 851 -38.94 0.23 -1.34
C HIS A 851 -39.76 1.49 -1.67
N GLY A 852 -40.96 1.34 -2.25
CA GLY A 852 -41.81 2.46 -2.67
C GLY A 852 -41.38 3.17 -3.96
N CYS A 853 -40.25 2.79 -4.58
CA CYS A 853 -39.68 3.52 -5.72
C CYS A 853 -39.14 2.65 -6.86
N ILE A 854 -39.07 1.32 -6.71
CA ILE A 854 -38.58 0.41 -7.74
C ILE A 854 -39.73 -0.50 -8.17
N GLU A 855 -40.26 -0.31 -9.38
CA GLU A 855 -41.36 -1.13 -9.91
C GLU A 855 -40.78 -2.31 -10.69
N THR A 856 -41.18 -3.54 -10.35
CA THR A 856 -40.75 -4.75 -11.07
C THR A 856 -41.92 -5.46 -11.72
N ARG A 857 -41.71 -5.95 -12.94
CA ARG A 857 -42.61 -6.87 -13.63
C ARG A 857 -41.83 -8.10 -14.02
N THR A 858 -42.09 -9.21 -13.34
CA THR A 858 -41.34 -10.45 -13.47
C THR A 858 -42.26 -11.55 -13.94
N ASP A 859 -41.90 -12.18 -15.06
CA ASP A 859 -42.61 -13.29 -15.67
C ASP A 859 -41.77 -14.55 -15.46
N TYR A 860 -42.24 -15.45 -14.59
CA TYR A 860 -41.65 -16.76 -14.36
C TYR A 860 -42.36 -17.78 -15.25
N ALA A 861 -41.69 -18.30 -16.27
CA ALA A 861 -42.17 -19.38 -17.13
C ALA A 861 -41.60 -20.72 -16.66
N ILE A 862 -42.43 -21.54 -16.02
CA ILE A 862 -42.07 -22.85 -15.51
C ILE A 862 -42.33 -23.91 -16.58
N GLY A 863 -41.28 -24.56 -17.06
CA GLY A 863 -41.35 -25.67 -18.02
C GLY A 863 -41.51 -27.03 -17.35
N GLY A 864 -41.68 -28.07 -18.18
CA GLY A 864 -41.57 -29.47 -17.76
C GLY A 864 -40.20 -29.81 -17.19
N LYS A 865 -39.14 -29.09 -17.59
CA LYS A 865 -37.80 -29.10 -16.98
C LYS A 865 -37.19 -27.70 -17.19
N GLY A 866 -36.74 -27.06 -16.11
CA GLY A 866 -36.17 -25.71 -16.13
C GLY A 866 -37.18 -24.56 -16.00
N ILE A 867 -36.66 -23.36 -15.77
CA ILE A 867 -37.42 -22.13 -15.51
C ILE A 867 -36.80 -20.97 -16.29
N GLU A 868 -37.61 -20.19 -17.02
CA GLU A 868 -37.21 -18.92 -17.62
C GLU A 868 -37.80 -17.77 -16.80
N ILE A 869 -37.02 -16.72 -16.55
CA ILE A 869 -37.43 -15.54 -15.80
C ILE A 869 -37.13 -14.29 -16.64
N ALA A 870 -38.17 -13.65 -17.14
CA ALA A 870 -38.08 -12.37 -17.83
C ALA A 870 -38.46 -11.24 -16.87
N ASN A 871 -37.63 -10.22 -16.77
CA ASN A 871 -37.81 -9.18 -15.77
C ASN A 871 -37.66 -7.78 -16.37
N THR A 872 -38.56 -6.89 -15.98
CA THR A 872 -38.50 -5.45 -16.27
C THR A 872 -38.49 -4.70 -14.94
N VAL A 873 -37.44 -3.93 -14.70
CA VAL A 873 -37.25 -3.11 -13.50
C VAL A 873 -37.27 -1.64 -13.90
N VAL A 874 -38.15 -0.87 -13.30
CA VAL A 874 -38.18 0.60 -13.42
C VAL A 874 -37.60 1.18 -12.13
N ASN A 875 -36.35 1.65 -12.21
CA ASN A 875 -35.66 2.27 -11.10
C ASN A 875 -36.00 3.76 -11.01
N ASN A 876 -36.76 4.16 -9.98
CA ASN A 876 -36.98 5.56 -9.62
C ASN A 876 -36.36 5.92 -8.25
N ALA A 877 -35.44 5.11 -7.72
CA ALA A 877 -34.83 5.33 -6.42
C ALA A 877 -34.12 6.70 -6.35
N PRO A 878 -34.27 7.45 -5.24
CA PRO A 878 -33.67 8.76 -5.08
C PRO A 878 -32.23 8.67 -4.53
N VAL A 879 -31.43 7.72 -5.02
CA VAL A 879 -30.03 7.52 -4.64
C VAL A 879 -29.13 7.73 -5.88
N ASP A 880 -27.84 8.01 -5.66
CA ASP A 880 -26.87 8.22 -6.76
C ASP A 880 -26.73 6.97 -7.64
N THR A 881 -26.66 5.80 -7.01
CA THR A 881 -26.62 4.49 -7.67
C THR A 881 -27.31 3.43 -6.82
N LEU A 882 -27.98 2.46 -7.46
CA LEU A 882 -28.31 1.20 -6.79
C LEU A 882 -27.05 0.30 -6.71
N PRO A 883 -26.91 -0.53 -5.66
CA PRO A 883 -25.83 -1.52 -5.57
C PRO A 883 -25.86 -2.56 -6.69
N ARG A 884 -27.06 -3.09 -6.96
CA ARG A 884 -27.28 -4.15 -7.94
C ARG A 884 -28.72 -4.18 -8.46
N ILE A 885 -28.93 -4.82 -9.60
CA ILE A 885 -30.25 -5.22 -10.12
C ILE A 885 -30.15 -6.68 -10.57
N GLY A 886 -30.73 -7.59 -9.78
CA GLY A 886 -30.66 -9.01 -10.05
C GLY A 886 -31.67 -9.86 -9.27
N LEU A 887 -31.42 -11.16 -9.26
CA LEU A 887 -32.24 -12.19 -8.63
C LEU A 887 -31.40 -12.99 -7.63
N SER A 888 -32.01 -13.38 -6.51
CA SER A 888 -31.33 -14.17 -5.47
C SER A 888 -31.95 -15.55 -5.31
N PHE A 889 -31.12 -16.58 -5.25
CA PHE A 889 -31.49 -17.99 -5.12
C PHE A 889 -30.78 -18.60 -3.92
N THR A 890 -31.39 -19.64 -3.35
CA THR A 890 -30.80 -20.38 -2.23
C THR A 890 -30.80 -21.87 -2.56
N PHE A 891 -29.64 -22.48 -2.43
CA PHE A 891 -29.39 -23.91 -2.54
C PHE A 891 -29.06 -24.48 -1.15
N SER A 892 -29.14 -25.80 -0.99
CA SER A 892 -28.58 -26.44 0.21
C SER A 892 -27.05 -26.37 0.21
N ASP A 893 -26.43 -26.45 1.38
CA ASP A 893 -24.97 -26.52 1.57
C ASP A 893 -24.24 -27.56 0.71
N ALA A 894 -24.92 -28.61 0.23
CA ALA A 894 -24.35 -29.62 -0.65
C ALA A 894 -23.95 -29.10 -2.06
N TRP A 895 -24.52 -27.99 -2.55
CA TRP A 895 -24.24 -27.42 -3.88
C TRP A 895 -22.97 -26.59 -3.90
N LYS A 896 -21.82 -27.25 -3.70
CA LYS A 896 -20.52 -26.57 -3.48
C LYS A 896 -19.68 -26.34 -4.73
N ASN A 897 -20.07 -26.87 -5.89
CA ASN A 897 -19.22 -26.80 -7.09
C ASN A 897 -19.82 -25.83 -8.11
N ILE A 898 -18.96 -25.00 -8.69
CA ILE A 898 -19.34 -24.07 -9.75
C ILE A 898 -18.43 -24.19 -10.96
N LYS A 899 -19.01 -23.93 -12.13
CA LYS A 899 -18.30 -23.80 -13.40
C LYS A 899 -18.92 -22.68 -14.21
N TRP A 900 -18.14 -21.74 -14.71
CA TRP A 900 -18.68 -20.63 -15.50
C TRP A 900 -17.84 -20.34 -16.73
N TYR A 901 -18.48 -19.73 -17.73
CA TYR A 901 -17.82 -19.14 -18.88
C TYR A 901 -18.00 -17.63 -18.81
N GLY A 902 -16.93 -16.90 -18.48
CA GLY A 902 -16.97 -15.46 -18.19
C GLY A 902 -15.61 -14.99 -17.70
N ARG A 903 -15.54 -13.85 -17.00
CA ARG A 903 -14.25 -13.39 -16.44
C ARG A 903 -13.83 -14.17 -15.20
N GLY A 904 -12.53 -14.41 -15.07
CA GLY A 904 -11.94 -15.11 -13.93
C GLY A 904 -10.41 -15.26 -14.04
N PRO A 905 -9.79 -16.08 -13.16
CA PRO A 905 -10.44 -16.85 -12.10
C PRO A 905 -10.77 -16.01 -10.86
N TRP A 906 -10.07 -14.90 -10.61
CA TRP A 906 -10.27 -14.06 -9.42
C TRP A 906 -11.51 -13.17 -9.51
N GLU A 907 -11.91 -12.64 -8.35
CA GLU A 907 -12.98 -11.65 -8.20
C GLU A 907 -12.75 -10.41 -9.07
N ASN A 908 -13.80 -9.95 -9.76
CA ASN A 908 -13.79 -8.79 -10.63
C ASN A 908 -15.16 -8.10 -10.70
N TYR A 909 -15.15 -6.78 -10.89
CA TYR A 909 -16.34 -5.92 -10.93
C TYR A 909 -16.33 -5.00 -12.15
N ALA A 910 -17.45 -4.32 -12.41
CA ALA A 910 -17.66 -3.51 -13.62
C ALA A 910 -16.50 -2.55 -13.94
N ASP A 911 -15.89 -1.94 -12.92
CA ASP A 911 -14.78 -0.99 -12.96
C ASP A 911 -13.41 -1.57 -12.56
N ARG A 912 -13.32 -2.90 -12.34
CA ARG A 912 -12.07 -3.62 -11.98
C ARG A 912 -12.06 -5.04 -12.53
N LYS A 913 -11.84 -5.18 -13.85
CA LYS A 913 -11.95 -6.49 -14.54
C LYS A 913 -10.98 -6.74 -15.68
N THR A 914 -10.05 -5.82 -15.96
CA THR A 914 -9.19 -5.92 -17.15
C THR A 914 -8.11 -6.99 -17.04
N SER A 915 -7.71 -7.33 -15.82
CA SER A 915 -6.83 -8.46 -15.52
C SER A 915 -7.52 -9.83 -15.68
N ALA A 916 -8.84 -9.90 -15.50
CA ALA A 916 -9.60 -11.14 -15.51
C ALA A 916 -10.04 -11.52 -16.95
N PHE A 917 -9.54 -12.63 -17.47
CA PHE A 917 -9.81 -13.07 -18.84
C PHE A 917 -11.17 -13.76 -18.96
N VAL A 918 -11.80 -13.62 -20.12
CA VAL A 918 -12.93 -14.46 -20.51
C VAL A 918 -12.43 -15.87 -20.80
N GLY A 919 -12.95 -16.85 -20.06
CA GLY A 919 -12.54 -18.25 -20.13
C GLY A 919 -13.49 -19.16 -19.38
N ILE A 920 -13.27 -20.48 -19.46
CA ILE A 920 -13.99 -21.46 -18.66
C ILE A 920 -13.22 -21.71 -17.37
N TYR A 921 -13.87 -21.48 -16.23
CA TYR A 921 -13.31 -21.66 -14.91
C TYR A 921 -14.17 -22.61 -14.08
N GLU A 922 -13.53 -23.32 -13.15
CA GLU A 922 -14.16 -24.21 -12.18
C GLU A 922 -13.61 -23.87 -10.79
N SER A 923 -14.47 -23.89 -9.77
CA SER A 923 -14.09 -23.61 -8.39
C SER A 923 -15.14 -24.16 -7.42
N SER A 924 -14.86 -24.12 -6.13
CA SER A 924 -15.85 -24.33 -5.08
C SER A 924 -16.48 -23.02 -4.62
N VAL A 925 -17.65 -23.10 -3.98
CA VAL A 925 -18.31 -21.95 -3.32
C VAL A 925 -17.44 -21.39 -2.19
N GLU A 926 -16.71 -22.24 -1.48
CA GLU A 926 -15.81 -21.83 -0.39
C GLU A 926 -14.67 -20.92 -0.90
N GLU A 927 -14.08 -21.27 -2.05
CA GLU A 927 -13.02 -20.49 -2.70
C GLU A 927 -13.51 -19.14 -3.27
N GLN A 928 -14.83 -18.88 -3.32
CA GLN A 928 -15.37 -17.58 -3.74
C GLN A 928 -15.39 -16.55 -2.60
N ASN A 929 -15.24 -16.98 -1.35
CA ASN A 929 -15.11 -16.07 -0.23
C ASN A 929 -13.70 -15.47 -0.21
N VAL A 930 -13.61 -14.13 -0.33
CA VAL A 930 -12.36 -13.41 -0.14
C VAL A 930 -12.28 -12.96 1.32
N PRO A 931 -11.22 -13.34 2.07
CA PRO A 931 -11.15 -13.13 3.51
C PRO A 931 -10.76 -11.68 3.88
N TYR A 932 -11.57 -10.71 3.45
CA TYR A 932 -11.49 -9.35 3.95
C TYR A 932 -11.73 -9.35 5.46
N ILE A 933 -10.85 -8.69 6.23
CA ILE A 933 -10.88 -8.71 7.70
C ILE A 933 -12.24 -8.24 8.23
N VAL A 934 -12.76 -7.15 7.65
CA VAL A 934 -14.18 -6.80 7.74
C VAL A 934 -14.88 -7.48 6.56
N PRO A 935 -15.80 -8.43 6.80
CA PRO A 935 -16.55 -9.07 5.73
C PRO A 935 -17.36 -8.04 4.93
N VAL A 936 -17.26 -8.08 3.60
CA VAL A 936 -17.91 -7.15 2.67
C VAL A 936 -18.34 -7.88 1.40
N GLU A 937 -18.99 -7.18 0.47
CA GLU A 937 -19.23 -7.69 -0.89
C GLU A 937 -17.93 -8.21 -1.52
N CYS A 938 -17.96 -9.47 -1.98
CA CYS A 938 -16.82 -10.17 -2.56
C CYS A 938 -17.25 -11.30 -3.50
N GLY A 939 -16.29 -11.93 -4.18
CA GLY A 939 -16.47 -13.12 -5.03
C GLY A 939 -17.05 -12.86 -6.42
N GLY A 940 -17.50 -11.64 -6.72
CA GLY A 940 -18.15 -11.26 -7.97
C GLY A 940 -17.38 -11.64 -9.25
N LYS A 941 -18.12 -12.03 -10.29
CA LYS A 941 -17.62 -12.31 -11.65
C LYS A 941 -18.43 -11.55 -12.69
N GLU A 942 -17.78 -10.75 -13.53
CA GLU A 942 -18.39 -10.01 -14.62
C GLU A 942 -18.38 -10.74 -15.96
N ASP A 943 -19.17 -10.21 -16.90
CA ASP A 943 -19.25 -10.64 -18.29
C ASP A 943 -19.49 -12.17 -18.43
N VAL A 944 -20.34 -12.76 -17.58
CA VAL A 944 -20.60 -14.21 -17.57
C VAL A 944 -21.67 -14.58 -18.59
N ARG A 945 -21.37 -15.58 -19.43
CA ARG A 945 -22.27 -16.13 -20.46
C ARG A 945 -23.15 -17.22 -19.88
N TYR A 946 -22.56 -18.14 -19.13
CA TYR A 946 -23.28 -19.16 -18.36
C TYR A 946 -22.56 -19.50 -17.06
N LEU A 947 -23.33 -19.97 -16.08
CA LEU A 947 -22.88 -20.54 -14.82
C LEU A 947 -23.52 -21.91 -14.63
N VAL A 948 -22.80 -22.88 -14.12
CA VAL A 948 -23.30 -24.19 -13.71
C VAL A 948 -23.00 -24.34 -12.23
N VAL A 949 -24.02 -24.60 -11.43
CA VAL A 949 -23.88 -25.01 -10.02
C VAL A 949 -24.21 -26.50 -9.95
N SER A 950 -23.41 -27.30 -9.25
CA SER A 950 -23.59 -28.75 -9.20
C SER A 950 -23.42 -29.40 -7.83
N VAL A 951 -24.15 -30.49 -7.64
CA VAL A 951 -24.05 -31.44 -6.53
C VAL A 951 -24.21 -32.84 -7.08
N ASP A 952 -23.23 -33.72 -6.83
CA ASP A 952 -23.19 -35.05 -7.42
C ASP A 952 -23.37 -34.98 -8.96
N ASP A 953 -24.33 -35.75 -9.51
CA ASP A 953 -24.69 -35.73 -10.94
C ASP A 953 -25.66 -34.59 -11.32
N ARG A 954 -26.29 -33.93 -10.34
CA ARG A 954 -27.31 -32.89 -10.56
C ARG A 954 -26.67 -31.53 -10.82
N LYS A 955 -27.21 -30.78 -11.78
CA LYS A 955 -26.71 -29.45 -12.16
C LYS A 955 -27.84 -28.47 -12.41
N VAL A 956 -27.60 -27.19 -12.08
CA VAL A 956 -28.39 -26.05 -12.55
C VAL A 956 -27.50 -25.21 -13.42
N LYS A 957 -27.84 -25.08 -14.70
CA LYS A 957 -27.15 -24.20 -15.62
C LYS A 957 -27.96 -22.91 -15.82
N VAL A 958 -27.36 -21.81 -15.43
CA VAL A 958 -27.85 -20.44 -15.62
C VAL A 958 -27.35 -19.92 -16.96
N ASN A 959 -28.25 -19.45 -17.81
CA ASN A 959 -27.96 -18.71 -19.03
C ASN A 959 -28.72 -17.38 -19.00
N ALA A 960 -28.30 -16.40 -19.79
CA ALA A 960 -29.02 -15.13 -19.94
C ALA A 960 -29.04 -14.64 -21.39
N ALA A 961 -29.98 -13.74 -21.70
CA ALA A 961 -30.09 -13.06 -22.99
C ALA A 961 -29.03 -11.95 -23.19
N GLY A 962 -27.84 -12.15 -22.63
CA GLY A 962 -26.72 -11.23 -22.53
C GLY A 962 -25.71 -11.76 -21.51
N CYS A 963 -24.64 -11.01 -21.25
CA CYS A 963 -23.78 -11.32 -20.12
C CYS A 963 -24.43 -10.86 -18.81
N PHE A 964 -24.08 -11.53 -17.72
CA PHE A 964 -24.51 -11.19 -16.37
C PHE A 964 -23.34 -11.18 -15.39
N HIS A 965 -23.56 -10.60 -14.22
CA HIS A 965 -22.68 -10.70 -13.06
C HIS A 965 -23.22 -11.77 -12.11
N PHE A 966 -22.35 -12.54 -11.44
CA PHE A 966 -22.78 -13.37 -10.31
C PHE A 966 -21.78 -13.35 -9.16
N ASP A 967 -22.31 -13.56 -7.96
CA ASP A 967 -21.57 -13.96 -6.76
C ASP A 967 -22.31 -15.13 -6.10
N ILE A 968 -21.57 -15.99 -5.39
CA ILE A 968 -22.11 -17.19 -4.75
C ILE A 968 -21.35 -17.49 -3.46
N HIS A 969 -22.07 -17.60 -2.34
CA HIS A 969 -21.49 -17.65 -1.00
C HIS A 969 -22.18 -18.65 -0.10
N GLN A 970 -21.47 -19.12 0.93
CA GLN A 970 -22.08 -19.90 2.02
C GLN A 970 -22.88 -19.00 2.96
N TYR A 971 -22.57 -17.71 3.04
CA TYR A 971 -23.23 -16.78 3.96
C TYR A 971 -24.15 -15.82 3.20
N SER A 972 -25.23 -15.42 3.85
CA SER A 972 -26.17 -14.45 3.28
C SER A 972 -25.59 -13.03 3.30
N ILE A 973 -26.13 -12.16 2.44
CA ILE A 973 -25.84 -10.71 2.44
C ILE A 973 -25.96 -10.10 3.84
N GLY A 974 -27.00 -10.49 4.60
CA GLY A 974 -27.20 -9.99 5.95
C GLY A 974 -26.16 -10.50 6.95
N GLN A 975 -25.55 -11.67 6.74
CA GLN A 975 -24.45 -12.13 7.59
C GLN A 975 -23.18 -11.32 7.31
N TYR A 976 -22.84 -11.07 6.05
CA TYR A 976 -21.72 -10.20 5.68
C TYR A 976 -21.89 -8.77 6.23
N ASP A 977 -23.05 -8.15 6.04
CA ASP A 977 -23.30 -6.75 6.46
C ASP A 977 -23.30 -6.55 7.99
N ASN A 978 -23.55 -7.61 8.78
CA ASN A 978 -23.60 -7.51 10.24
C ASN A 978 -22.30 -7.95 10.95
N ALA A 979 -21.37 -8.62 10.26
CA ALA A 979 -20.16 -9.17 10.86
C ALA A 979 -19.05 -8.13 10.91
N ALA A 980 -18.41 -7.98 12.07
CA ALA A 980 -17.22 -7.13 12.21
C ALA A 980 -15.92 -7.89 11.89
N TYR A 981 -15.98 -9.22 11.94
CA TYR A 981 -14.91 -10.18 11.66
C TYR A 981 -15.47 -11.45 11.01
N GLU A 982 -14.64 -12.18 10.27
CA GLU A 982 -15.04 -13.42 9.56
C GLU A 982 -15.61 -14.51 10.48
N ASP A 983 -15.08 -14.65 11.71
CA ASP A 983 -15.57 -15.61 12.71
C ASP A 983 -16.98 -15.27 13.26
N GLU A 984 -17.52 -14.10 12.95
CA GLU A 984 -18.86 -13.64 13.34
C GLU A 984 -19.92 -13.95 12.28
N LEU A 985 -19.55 -14.43 11.08
CA LEU A 985 -20.48 -14.81 10.02
C LEU A 985 -21.45 -15.95 10.45
N GLY A 986 -21.05 -16.74 11.46
CA GLY A 986 -21.87 -17.80 12.04
C GLY A 986 -21.92 -19.07 11.18
N ALA A 987 -22.82 -20.00 11.52
CA ALA A 987 -23.04 -21.22 10.73
C ALA A 987 -24.01 -20.95 9.56
N SER A 988 -23.83 -21.67 8.46
CA SER A 988 -24.80 -21.68 7.35
C SER A 988 -24.97 -23.08 6.79
N ASP A 989 -26.23 -23.49 6.61
CA ASP A 989 -26.63 -24.74 5.96
C ASP A 989 -27.10 -24.48 4.51
N SER A 990 -26.71 -23.35 3.92
CA SER A 990 -27.21 -22.87 2.63
C SER A 990 -26.10 -22.29 1.77
N VAL A 991 -26.34 -22.26 0.46
CA VAL A 991 -25.55 -21.54 -0.53
C VAL A 991 -26.43 -20.49 -1.18
N PHE A 992 -26.00 -19.24 -1.13
CA PHE A 992 -26.70 -18.08 -1.68
C PHE A 992 -26.08 -17.74 -3.03
N LEU A 993 -26.87 -17.79 -4.09
CA LEU A 993 -26.46 -17.40 -5.44
C LEU A 993 -27.20 -16.12 -5.82
N HIS A 994 -26.44 -15.12 -6.26
CA HIS A 994 -26.97 -13.87 -6.77
C HIS A 994 -26.61 -13.73 -8.25
N ILE A 995 -27.61 -13.48 -9.10
CA ILE A 995 -27.44 -13.31 -10.55
C ILE A 995 -27.95 -11.94 -10.95
N ASP A 996 -27.04 -11.10 -11.43
CA ASP A 996 -27.30 -9.70 -11.71
C ASP A 996 -27.26 -9.39 -13.19
N HIS A 997 -28.27 -8.63 -13.62
CA HIS A 997 -28.19 -7.94 -14.90
C HIS A 997 -27.14 -6.83 -14.88
N LYS A 998 -27.04 -6.13 -13.75
CA LYS A 998 -26.02 -5.11 -13.49
C LYS A 998 -25.65 -5.11 -12.01
N HIS A 999 -24.35 -5.01 -11.77
CA HIS A 999 -23.76 -4.71 -10.47
C HIS A 999 -23.04 -3.36 -10.57
N ALA A 1000 -23.18 -2.49 -9.59
CA ALA A 1000 -22.47 -1.22 -9.58
C ALA A 1000 -20.96 -1.46 -9.37
N GLY A 1001 -20.15 -0.51 -9.84
CA GLY A 1001 -18.72 -0.50 -9.57
C GLY A 1001 -18.37 -0.49 -8.09
N LEU A 1002 -17.09 -0.64 -7.80
CA LEU A 1002 -16.53 -0.52 -6.46
C LEU A 1002 -16.16 0.94 -6.13
N GLY A 1003 -15.74 1.72 -7.12
CA GLY A 1003 -15.04 2.98 -6.88
C GLY A 1003 -13.67 2.75 -6.25
N GLY A 1004 -13.11 3.79 -5.63
CA GLY A 1004 -11.79 3.75 -4.99
C GLY A 1004 -10.90 4.95 -5.28
N ASP A 1005 -11.43 6.03 -5.87
CA ASP A 1005 -10.65 7.27 -6.02
C ASP A 1005 -10.22 7.82 -4.64
N ASN A 1006 -11.09 7.68 -3.62
CA ASN A 1006 -10.82 7.94 -2.20
C ASN A 1006 -11.72 7.05 -1.31
N GLY A 1007 -11.56 7.14 0.01
CA GLY A 1007 -12.30 6.31 0.99
C GLY A 1007 -13.41 7.02 1.78
N TRP A 1008 -13.81 8.24 1.43
CA TRP A 1008 -14.71 9.06 2.28
C TRP A 1008 -15.81 9.82 1.55
N THR A 1009 -15.81 9.84 0.21
CA THR A 1009 -16.87 10.46 -0.61
C THR A 1009 -17.36 9.49 -1.69
N LYS A 1010 -18.58 9.71 -2.19
CA LYS A 1010 -19.14 8.96 -3.34
C LYS A 1010 -18.30 9.17 -4.59
N ASN A 1011 -17.65 8.11 -5.07
CA ASN A 1011 -16.68 8.21 -6.17
C ASN A 1011 -16.72 7.06 -7.19
N ILE A 1012 -17.81 6.29 -7.26
CA ILE A 1012 -18.04 5.39 -8.40
C ILE A 1012 -18.23 6.28 -9.65
N HIS A 1013 -17.46 6.06 -10.72
CA HIS A 1013 -17.59 6.88 -11.95
C HIS A 1013 -18.94 6.61 -12.64
N ASP A 1014 -19.49 7.61 -13.32
CA ASP A 1014 -20.87 7.60 -13.82
C ASP A 1014 -21.19 6.41 -14.76
N GLU A 1015 -20.22 5.95 -15.55
CA GLU A 1015 -20.34 4.79 -16.43
C GLU A 1015 -20.53 3.45 -15.69
N TYR A 1016 -20.19 3.39 -14.40
CA TYR A 1016 -20.31 2.20 -13.54
C TYR A 1016 -21.45 2.32 -12.52
N LYS A 1017 -22.24 3.39 -12.58
CA LYS A 1017 -23.43 3.58 -11.75
C LYS A 1017 -24.68 2.90 -12.36
N ILE A 1018 -25.59 2.50 -11.48
CA ILE A 1018 -26.94 2.05 -11.79
C ILE A 1018 -27.93 3.17 -11.45
N GLY A 1019 -28.07 4.12 -12.37
CA GLY A 1019 -28.98 5.26 -12.23
C GLY A 1019 -30.46 4.95 -12.46
N LYS A 1020 -31.29 6.00 -12.50
CA LYS A 1020 -32.72 5.88 -12.83
C LYS A 1020 -32.91 5.43 -14.28
N GLY A 1021 -33.86 4.53 -14.52
CA GLY A 1021 -34.10 4.00 -15.86
C GLY A 1021 -34.96 2.75 -15.88
N ILE A 1022 -35.07 2.16 -17.07
CA ILE A 1022 -35.76 0.88 -17.31
C ILE A 1022 -34.69 -0.15 -17.67
N TYR A 1023 -34.65 -1.23 -16.90
CA TYR A 1023 -33.73 -2.35 -17.07
C TYR A 1023 -34.54 -3.58 -17.44
N VAL A 1024 -34.16 -4.24 -18.54
CA VAL A 1024 -34.86 -5.43 -19.05
C VAL A 1024 -33.84 -6.54 -19.23
N TYR A 1025 -34.09 -7.68 -18.61
CA TYR A 1025 -33.22 -8.83 -18.71
C TYR A 1025 -34.02 -10.12 -18.63
N LYS A 1026 -33.39 -11.21 -19.07
CA LYS A 1026 -33.97 -12.54 -19.07
C LYS A 1026 -32.92 -13.56 -18.70
N ILE A 1027 -33.24 -14.42 -17.74
CA ILE A 1027 -32.39 -15.54 -17.33
C ILE A 1027 -33.14 -16.86 -17.51
N THR A 1028 -32.39 -17.94 -17.77
CA THR A 1028 -32.92 -19.29 -17.88
C THR A 1028 -32.12 -20.22 -16.99
N LEU A 1029 -32.83 -20.97 -16.15
CA LEU A 1029 -32.31 -21.99 -15.24
C LEU A 1029 -32.63 -23.36 -15.83
N GLU A 1030 -31.67 -23.97 -16.48
CA GLU A 1030 -31.76 -25.33 -17.03
C GLU A 1030 -31.44 -26.33 -15.91
N ILE A 1031 -32.39 -27.21 -15.61
CA ILE A 1031 -32.16 -28.33 -14.70
C ILE A 1031 -31.50 -29.44 -15.51
N MET A 1032 -30.40 -30.03 -15.01
CA MET A 1032 -29.73 -31.17 -15.63
C MET A 1032 -29.52 -32.27 -14.58
N ASP A 1033 -29.67 -33.51 -15.01
CA ASP A 1033 -29.55 -34.74 -14.22
C ASP A 1033 -28.79 -35.83 -14.99
#